data_AF-A0A7K2MZX7-F1
#
_entry.id   AF-A0A7K2MZX7-F1
#
_cell.length_a   1.000
_cell.length_b   1.000
_cell.length_c   1.000
_cell.angle_alpha   90.00
_cell.angle_beta   90.00
_cell.angle_gamma   90.00
#
_symmetry.space_group_name_H-M   'P 1'
#
loop_
_entity.id
_entity.type
_entity.pdbx_description
1 polymer ?
#
loop_
_entity_poly.entity_id
_entity_poly.type
_entity_poly.pdbx_seq_one_letter_code
_entity_poly.pdbx_strand_id
1 'polypeptide(L)'
;MLASPDAGAERSIDIAYTLADDLNAEGRLGREMHTTAHRRLGHEAEAWSVSLQRQLGTVTSRLTSSHGLTRKIDQFKLIYLPAWRHPLDELARREARILVELLRARQQELYGSRNLVALRARASQLLEDLAKDSLIDAVEARIGQQLGRLTAGVSPQWPYVRGQVIDDTYLARVLEIMLAVIEGRSAARPLEVSGLGYVNLLHIAVTLAAIPDSTEVPLTPPNPSESVEHDVLSEEEQARQAFENLAQAQAEAASEEDSFFSTAPFHATVIIEEPEAHLHPQLQHSLVRYLRRTVKARPELQVILTSHASDIITACDPTELVVVRRTDHGSVSRCVKDVVPDQHRDATLRMARLHLDASRSSALFAERLLLVEGVTEGAVVREFGRAWAGDDESKQAFIDALSIIPMGNKVGQWAAHLLATPGKELCTKLAILRDSDSDLPFDSARDVPKWAAEHDPSVVRVFISHPTLEPAITPGNEDLVAVAQQVVDPTHPLAEVTVDNVRSYFASRRTQKDGEEAVKEGRGARRKAEFALELAAALREANEEGREAGDGFSRVTVPDHLEELFDFLYPTAPDSSSDLTSDEAAMEPPEWLAPDNIWDELPEDVDWDDELDAPGFWPDDEPIDAEHEFEFEAVNGEADEAHTWDDAPRPYPMQVNRTGERRPGGWPTQAVPGAWPQGQDNA
;
A
#
# COMPACT_ATOMS: atom_id res chain seq x y z
N MET A 1 -23.21 -34.26 2.78
CA MET A 1 -22.08 -33.98 3.70
C MET A 1 -20.82 -34.75 3.29
N LEU A 2 -19.98 -34.20 2.41
CA LEU A 2 -18.60 -34.64 2.22
C LEU A 2 -17.73 -33.70 3.03
N ALA A 3 -16.97 -34.23 3.99
CA ALA A 3 -16.03 -33.44 4.78
C ALA A 3 -15.08 -32.70 3.83
N SER A 4 -14.82 -31.41 4.12
CA SER A 4 -13.80 -30.63 3.44
C SER A 4 -12.47 -31.42 3.46
N PRO A 5 -11.74 -31.52 2.34
CA PRO A 5 -10.50 -32.30 2.27
C PRO A 5 -9.42 -31.85 3.26
N ASP A 6 -9.60 -30.69 3.90
CA ASP A 6 -8.73 -30.09 4.92
C ASP A 6 -9.12 -30.42 6.38
N ALA A 7 -10.16 -31.22 6.61
CA ALA A 7 -10.57 -31.65 7.96
C ALA A 7 -9.57 -32.68 8.54
N GLY A 8 -8.34 -32.25 8.82
CA GLY A 8 -7.28 -33.07 9.42
C GLY A 8 -5.86 -32.74 8.95
N ALA A 9 -5.66 -31.86 7.96
CA ALA A 9 -4.32 -31.46 7.53
C ALA A 9 -3.71 -30.46 8.52
N GLU A 10 -2.66 -30.89 9.21
CA GLU A 10 -1.83 -30.01 10.04
C GLU A 10 -1.17 -28.98 9.11
N ARG A 11 -1.57 -27.71 9.20
CA ARG A 11 -1.01 -26.66 8.34
C ARG A 11 0.48 -26.51 8.68
N SER A 12 1.33 -26.39 7.66
CA SER A 12 2.74 -26.10 7.85
C SER A 12 3.16 -24.89 7.02
N ILE A 13 4.18 -24.18 7.49
CA ILE A 13 4.89 -23.14 6.76
C ILE A 13 6.30 -23.65 6.54
N ASP A 14 6.66 -23.87 5.29
CA ASP A 14 8.02 -24.22 4.89
C ASP A 14 8.76 -22.95 4.47
N ILE A 15 9.91 -22.70 5.08
CA ILE A 15 10.73 -21.51 4.86
C ILE A 15 12.09 -21.98 4.38
N ALA A 16 12.56 -21.38 3.28
CA ALA A 16 13.87 -21.66 2.71
C ALA A 16 14.63 -20.34 2.50
N TYR A 17 15.85 -20.27 3.02
CA TYR A 17 16.79 -19.19 2.77
C TYR A 17 17.74 -19.61 1.64
N THR A 18 17.63 -18.94 0.50
CA THR A 18 18.41 -19.21 -0.70
C THR A 18 19.47 -18.14 -0.88
N LEU A 19 20.71 -18.56 -1.13
CA LEU A 19 21.78 -17.62 -1.45
C LEU A 19 21.60 -17.06 -2.86
N ALA A 20 21.85 -15.77 -3.02
CA ALA A 20 21.93 -15.10 -4.30
C ALA A 20 22.99 -15.74 -5.20
N ASP A 21 22.85 -15.52 -6.52
CA ASP A 21 23.79 -16.03 -7.51
C ASP A 21 25.18 -15.37 -7.45
N ASP A 22 25.26 -14.18 -6.84
CA ASP A 22 26.50 -13.41 -6.65
C ASP A 22 26.73 -13.10 -5.16
N LEU A 23 27.94 -13.36 -4.68
CA LEU A 23 28.37 -13.07 -3.31
C LEU A 23 28.35 -11.57 -2.98
N ASN A 24 28.46 -10.69 -3.99
CA ASN A 24 28.34 -9.25 -3.78
C ASN A 24 26.91 -8.81 -3.43
N ALA A 25 25.91 -9.56 -3.90
CA ALA A 25 24.50 -9.34 -3.58
C ALA A 25 24.12 -9.90 -2.21
N GLU A 26 25.01 -10.65 -1.56
CA GLU A 26 24.77 -11.26 -0.24
C GLU A 26 25.15 -10.34 0.92
N GLY A 27 24.33 -10.42 1.97
CA GLY A 27 24.60 -9.83 3.28
C GLY A 27 25.68 -10.62 4.06
N ARG A 28 26.02 -10.14 5.26
CA ARG A 28 27.07 -10.80 6.08
C ARG A 28 26.72 -12.24 6.44
N LEU A 29 25.46 -12.52 6.77
CA LEU A 29 25.00 -13.87 7.10
C LEU A 29 25.18 -14.82 5.91
N GLY A 30 24.71 -14.43 4.71
CA GLY A 30 24.86 -15.24 3.51
C GLY A 30 26.32 -15.46 3.11
N ARG A 31 27.17 -14.43 3.24
CA ARG A 31 28.62 -14.55 3.03
C ARG A 31 29.27 -15.52 4.01
N GLU A 32 28.92 -15.45 5.30
CA GLU A 32 29.40 -16.39 6.32
C GLU A 32 28.95 -17.83 6.04
N MET A 33 27.68 -18.03 5.64
CA MET A 33 27.17 -19.34 5.25
C MET A 33 27.90 -19.91 4.03
N HIS A 34 28.24 -19.07 3.06
CA HIS A 34 29.04 -19.46 1.91
C HIS A 34 30.49 -19.81 2.29
N THR A 35 31.16 -18.97 3.09
CA THR A 35 32.58 -19.16 3.42
C THR A 35 32.82 -20.25 4.45
N THR A 36 32.07 -20.24 5.55
CA THR A 36 32.28 -21.09 6.72
C THR A 36 31.51 -22.41 6.62
N ALA A 37 30.28 -22.40 6.09
CA ALA A 37 29.46 -23.60 5.94
C ALA A 37 29.50 -24.21 4.52
N HIS A 38 30.31 -23.65 3.61
CA HIS A 38 30.52 -24.12 2.24
C HIS A 38 29.22 -24.32 1.44
N ARG A 39 28.21 -23.47 1.67
CA ARG A 39 26.96 -23.45 0.90
C ARG A 39 27.19 -22.86 -0.48
N ARG A 40 26.45 -23.35 -1.49
CA ARG A 40 26.58 -22.88 -2.89
C ARG A 40 25.69 -21.67 -3.15
N LEU A 41 26.20 -20.70 -3.91
CA LEU A 41 25.42 -19.59 -4.45
C LEU A 41 24.29 -20.10 -5.36
N GLY A 42 23.16 -19.40 -5.39
CA GLY A 42 21.98 -19.78 -6.18
C GLY A 42 21.20 -21.00 -5.65
N HIS A 43 21.57 -21.52 -4.48
CA HIS A 43 20.96 -22.70 -3.88
C HIS A 43 20.48 -22.43 -2.46
N GLU A 44 19.52 -23.25 -2.01
CA GLU A 44 19.04 -23.26 -0.64
C GLU A 44 20.20 -23.53 0.34
N ALA A 45 20.45 -22.57 1.23
CA ALA A 45 21.48 -22.68 2.26
C ALA A 45 20.92 -23.25 3.57
N GLU A 46 19.71 -22.83 3.94
CA GLU A 46 18.97 -23.34 5.08
C GLU A 46 17.48 -23.42 4.77
N ALA A 47 16.77 -24.40 5.34
CA ALA A 47 15.32 -24.46 5.31
C ALA A 47 14.75 -25.07 6.57
N TRP A 48 13.59 -24.59 7.01
CA TRP A 48 12.85 -25.06 8.18
C TRP A 48 11.35 -25.03 7.99
N SER A 49 10.67 -25.90 8.72
CA SER A 49 9.22 -26.02 8.69
C SER A 49 8.63 -25.68 10.04
N VAL A 50 7.56 -24.90 10.03
CA VAL A 50 6.78 -24.53 11.20
C VAL A 50 5.41 -25.16 11.06
N SER A 51 5.08 -26.11 11.95
CA SER A 51 3.72 -26.64 12.05
C SER A 51 2.81 -25.63 12.77
N LEU A 52 1.57 -25.50 12.31
CA LEU A 52 0.55 -24.63 12.85
C LEU A 52 -0.57 -25.48 13.43
N GLN A 53 -0.71 -25.46 14.75
CA GLN A 53 -1.74 -26.18 15.47
C GLN A 53 -2.81 -25.19 15.95
N ARG A 54 -4.09 -25.57 15.82
CA ARG A 54 -5.19 -24.79 16.40
C ARG A 54 -5.45 -25.28 17.82
N GLN A 55 -5.38 -24.38 18.79
CA GLN A 55 -5.68 -24.64 20.18
C GLN A 55 -6.62 -23.56 20.72
N LEU A 56 -7.86 -23.96 21.08
CA LEU A 56 -8.88 -23.07 21.69
C LEU A 56 -9.09 -21.74 20.94
N GLY A 57 -9.20 -21.77 19.61
CA GLY A 57 -9.40 -20.56 18.79
C GLY A 57 -8.11 -19.77 18.50
N THR A 58 -6.97 -20.14 19.09
CA THR A 58 -5.66 -19.58 18.76
C THR A 58 -4.85 -20.51 17.86
N VAL A 59 -3.95 -19.94 17.06
CA VAL A 59 -2.99 -20.71 16.26
C VAL A 59 -1.65 -20.68 16.97
N THR A 60 -1.20 -21.85 17.45
CA THR A 60 0.13 -22.04 18.05
C THR A 60 1.07 -22.59 17.00
N SER A 61 2.25 -21.99 16.86
CA SER A 61 3.30 -22.51 15.99
C SER A 61 4.24 -23.43 16.76
N ARG A 62 4.63 -24.55 16.14
CA ARG A 62 5.66 -25.44 16.65
C ARG A 62 6.68 -25.70 15.56
N LEU A 63 7.92 -25.31 15.83
CA LEU A 63 9.03 -25.59 14.92
C LEU A 63 9.25 -27.10 14.83
N THR A 64 9.21 -27.64 13.63
CA THR A 64 9.46 -29.06 13.38
C THR A 64 10.97 -29.26 13.30
N SER A 65 11.60 -29.68 14.41
CA SER A 65 13.04 -29.92 14.43
C SER A 65 13.38 -31.23 13.71
N SER A 66 14.04 -31.14 12.56
CA SER A 66 14.74 -32.30 12.00
C SER A 66 16.02 -32.53 12.84
N HIS A 67 16.00 -33.55 13.70
CA HIS A 67 17.17 -34.08 14.43
C HIS A 67 17.93 -33.10 15.35
N GLY A 68 17.43 -32.87 16.57
CA GLY A 68 18.25 -32.62 17.78
C GLY A 68 19.19 -31.40 17.83
N LEU A 69 19.38 -30.68 16.73
CA LEU A 69 20.14 -29.45 16.63
C LEU A 69 19.17 -28.28 16.82
N THR A 70 19.37 -27.53 17.89
CA THR A 70 18.78 -26.20 18.08
C THR A 70 19.27 -25.34 16.90
N ARG A 71 18.44 -25.17 15.87
CA ARG A 71 18.78 -24.33 14.72
C ARG A 71 18.96 -22.89 15.18
N LYS A 72 19.94 -22.17 14.62
CA LYS A 72 20.21 -20.75 14.91
C LYS A 72 19.18 -19.83 14.25
N ILE A 73 17.89 -20.09 14.50
CA ILE A 73 16.78 -19.28 13.95
C ILE A 73 16.88 -17.83 14.41
N ASP A 74 17.54 -17.59 15.54
CA ASP A 74 17.80 -16.25 16.05
C ASP A 74 18.58 -15.34 15.07
N GLN A 75 19.27 -15.91 14.07
CA GLN A 75 19.93 -15.13 13.01
C GLN A 75 18.93 -14.56 11.97
N PHE A 76 17.69 -15.06 11.92
CA PHE A 76 16.64 -14.57 11.05
C PHE A 76 15.65 -13.73 11.86
N LYS A 77 15.83 -12.42 11.82
CA LYS A 77 15.01 -11.46 12.55
C LYS A 77 13.78 -11.11 11.72
N LEU A 78 12.59 -11.23 12.32
CA LEU A 78 11.33 -10.84 11.69
C LEU A 78 10.76 -9.61 12.40
N ILE A 79 10.46 -8.58 11.63
CA ILE A 79 9.82 -7.34 12.09
C ILE A 79 8.51 -7.21 11.32
N TYR A 80 7.39 -7.08 12.01
CA TYR A 80 6.06 -7.05 11.41
C TYR A 80 5.34 -5.78 11.80
N LEU A 81 4.93 -4.99 10.80
CA LEU A 81 4.12 -3.79 10.94
C LEU A 81 2.71 -4.10 10.38
N PRO A 82 1.71 -4.34 11.25
CA PRO A 82 0.35 -4.72 10.83
C PRO A 82 -0.40 -3.56 10.17
N ALA A 83 -1.47 -3.87 9.44
CA ALA A 83 -2.32 -2.85 8.79
C ALA A 83 -3.02 -1.93 9.81
N TRP A 84 -3.55 -2.49 10.89
CA TRP A 84 -4.24 -1.78 11.98
C TRP A 84 -3.30 -1.09 12.98
N ARG A 85 -2.01 -0.97 12.64
CA ARG A 85 -1.04 -0.27 13.48
C ARG A 85 -1.57 1.12 13.82
N HIS A 86 -1.24 1.60 15.01
CA HIS A 86 -1.54 2.97 15.40
C HIS A 86 -0.20 3.67 15.56
N PRO A 87 0.39 4.23 14.47
CA PRO A 87 1.73 4.80 14.51
C PRO A 87 1.89 5.87 15.58
N LEU A 88 0.81 6.58 15.91
CA LEU A 88 0.77 7.51 17.02
C LEU A 88 0.99 6.82 18.36
N ASP A 89 0.36 5.68 18.64
CA ASP A 89 0.55 4.99 19.91
C ASP A 89 1.93 4.31 19.96
N GLU A 90 2.38 3.71 18.87
CA GLU A 90 3.68 3.03 18.80
C GLU A 90 4.85 4.03 18.92
N LEU A 91 4.72 5.24 18.34
CA LEU A 91 5.74 6.28 18.44
C LEU A 91 5.58 7.22 19.65
N ALA A 92 4.36 7.58 20.04
CA ALA A 92 4.10 8.52 21.15
C ALA A 92 3.95 7.83 22.50
N ARG A 93 3.44 6.58 22.55
CA ARG A 93 3.26 5.81 23.79
C ARG A 93 4.34 4.73 23.94
N ARG A 94 5.58 5.20 24.07
CA ARG A 94 6.65 4.50 24.83
C ARG A 94 6.89 3.05 24.41
N GLU A 95 6.89 2.71 23.12
CA GLU A 95 7.66 1.56 22.69
C GLU A 95 9.15 1.88 22.84
N ALA A 96 9.62 1.78 24.08
CA ALA A 96 10.98 2.09 24.46
C ALA A 96 11.99 1.31 23.62
N ARG A 97 11.59 0.14 23.13
CA ARG A 97 12.44 -0.77 22.35
C ARG A 97 12.92 -0.16 21.04
N ILE A 98 12.04 0.43 20.23
CA ILE A 98 12.44 0.96 18.92
C ILE A 98 13.39 2.15 19.09
N LEU A 99 13.06 3.07 20.00
CA LEU A 99 13.91 4.22 20.32
C LEU A 99 15.26 3.80 20.93
N VAL A 100 15.26 2.82 21.84
CA VAL A 100 16.50 2.27 22.41
C VAL A 100 17.34 1.61 21.33
N GLU A 101 16.76 0.80 20.45
CA GLU A 101 17.50 0.19 19.34
C GLU A 101 18.02 1.23 18.35
N LEU A 102 17.27 2.30 18.07
CA LEU A 102 17.75 3.43 17.29
C LEU A 102 18.97 4.12 17.94
N LEU A 103 18.91 4.37 19.25
CA LEU A 103 20.04 4.93 20.01
C LEU A 103 21.24 3.99 19.99
N ARG A 104 21.03 2.68 20.17
CA ARG A 104 22.08 1.65 20.11
C ARG A 104 22.70 1.57 18.72
N ALA A 105 21.89 1.58 17.67
CA ALA A 105 22.35 1.57 16.28
C ALA A 105 23.19 2.81 15.97
N ARG A 106 22.74 4.00 16.42
CA ARG A 106 23.51 5.23 16.21
C ARG A 106 24.80 5.29 17.03
N GLN A 107 24.78 4.77 18.26
CA GLN A 107 25.97 4.64 19.10
C GLN A 107 27.00 3.69 18.46
N GLN A 108 26.54 2.60 17.86
CA GLN A 108 27.39 1.65 17.14
C GLN A 108 28.07 2.31 15.93
N GLU A 109 27.32 3.08 15.14
CA GLU A 109 27.85 3.79 13.98
C GLU A 109 28.89 4.84 14.38
N LEU A 110 28.64 5.60 15.45
CA LEU A 110 29.52 6.70 15.88
C LEU A 110 30.74 6.26 16.67
N TYR A 111 30.61 5.25 17.52
CA TYR A 111 31.60 4.89 18.54
C TYR A 111 31.97 3.40 18.54
N GLY A 112 31.38 2.59 17.66
CA GLY A 112 31.66 1.15 17.57
C GLY A 112 31.15 0.31 18.75
N SER A 113 30.35 0.89 19.65
CA SER A 113 29.78 0.21 20.81
C SER A 113 28.26 0.41 20.86
N ARG A 114 27.55 -0.53 21.46
CA ARG A 114 26.08 -0.48 21.64
C ARG A 114 25.68 -0.06 23.05
N ASN A 115 26.65 0.24 23.92
CA ASN A 115 26.37 0.58 25.29
C ASN A 115 25.87 2.04 25.40
N LEU A 116 24.85 2.28 26.21
CA LEU A 116 24.31 3.63 26.46
C LEU A 116 24.77 4.20 27.80
N VAL A 117 25.87 3.69 28.37
CA VAL A 117 26.36 4.06 29.72
C VAL A 117 26.62 5.56 29.83
N ALA A 118 27.34 6.14 28.87
CA ALA A 118 27.68 7.56 28.88
C ALA A 118 26.43 8.46 28.79
N LEU A 119 25.44 8.05 27.99
CA LEU A 119 24.18 8.78 27.85
C LEU A 119 23.35 8.69 29.13
N ARG A 120 23.22 7.50 29.72
CA ARG A 120 22.56 7.28 31.02
C ARG A 120 23.19 8.11 32.12
N ALA A 121 24.52 8.10 32.22
CA ALA A 121 25.24 8.87 33.24
C ALA A 121 24.95 10.38 33.14
N ARG A 122 24.94 10.94 31.92
CA ARG A 122 24.57 12.36 31.70
C ARG A 122 23.12 12.65 32.07
N ALA A 123 22.19 11.80 31.68
CA ALA A 123 20.79 11.97 32.04
C ALA A 123 20.60 11.88 33.56
N SER A 124 21.32 10.97 34.25
CA SER A 124 21.25 10.82 35.70
C SER A 124 21.77 12.07 36.39
N GLN A 125 22.85 12.65 35.90
CA GLN A 125 23.37 13.91 36.42
C GLN A 125 22.34 15.04 36.30
N LEU A 126 21.69 15.20 35.14
CA LEU A 126 20.67 16.22 34.92
C LEU A 126 19.45 16.03 35.86
N LEU A 127 19.01 14.80 36.12
CA LEU A 127 17.93 14.53 37.07
C LEU A 127 18.36 14.78 38.52
N GLU A 128 19.61 14.48 38.86
CA GLU A 128 20.14 14.76 40.20
C GLU A 128 20.29 16.26 40.45
N ASP A 129 20.68 17.02 39.42
CA ASP A 129 20.72 18.48 39.49
C ASP A 129 19.31 19.06 39.63
N LEU A 130 18.30 18.50 38.95
CA LEU A 130 16.90 18.87 39.14
C LEU A 130 16.39 18.53 40.55
N ALA A 131 16.79 17.39 41.11
CA ALA A 131 16.42 16.97 42.46
C ALA A 131 16.92 17.93 43.56
N LYS A 132 17.99 18.70 43.27
CA LYS A 132 18.55 19.73 44.16
C LYS A 132 17.83 21.08 44.04
N ASP A 133 16.75 21.16 43.27
CA ASP A 133 15.94 22.37 43.17
C ASP A 133 15.25 22.68 44.51
N SER A 134 15.30 23.96 44.90
CA SER A 134 14.74 24.45 46.17
C SER A 134 13.24 24.15 46.36
N LEU A 135 12.48 23.98 45.28
CA LEU A 135 11.07 23.61 45.33
C LEU A 135 10.91 22.16 45.81
N ILE A 136 11.77 21.24 45.37
CA ILE A 136 11.73 19.83 45.76
C ILE A 136 12.11 19.69 47.23
N ASP A 137 13.14 20.40 47.68
CA ASP A 137 13.51 20.47 49.11
C ASP A 137 12.35 20.99 49.97
N ALA A 138 11.65 22.02 49.51
CA ALA A 138 10.49 22.56 50.22
C ALA A 138 9.32 21.57 50.27
N VAL A 139 9.09 20.81 49.20
CA VAL A 139 8.08 19.75 49.15
C VAL A 139 8.45 18.62 50.10
N GLU A 140 9.70 18.16 50.09
CA GLU A 140 10.21 17.11 50.97
C GLU A 140 10.06 17.52 52.44
N ALA A 141 10.45 18.74 52.80
CA ALA A 141 10.28 19.28 54.14
C ALA A 141 8.81 19.33 54.57
N ARG A 142 7.90 19.70 53.65
CA ARG A 142 6.46 19.74 53.92
C ARG A 142 5.88 18.35 54.11
N ILE A 143 6.23 17.37 53.27
CA ILE A 143 5.81 15.97 53.43
C ILE A 143 6.38 15.41 54.74
N GLY A 144 7.65 15.69 55.04
CA GLY A 144 8.33 15.26 56.25
C GLY A 144 7.65 15.79 57.51
N GLN A 145 7.22 17.04 57.51
CA GLN A 145 6.47 17.60 58.64
C GLN A 145 5.13 16.88 58.87
N GLN A 146 4.39 16.57 57.81
CA GLN A 146 3.10 15.86 57.93
C GLN A 146 3.28 14.40 58.32
N LEU A 147 4.17 13.68 57.64
CA LEU A 147 4.48 12.27 57.93
C LEU A 147 5.04 12.12 59.35
N GLY A 148 5.88 13.06 59.79
CA GLY A 148 6.40 13.10 61.15
C GLY A 148 5.29 13.23 62.19
N ARG A 149 4.29 14.10 61.98
CA ARG A 149 3.12 14.21 62.89
C ARG A 149 2.31 12.92 62.95
N LEU A 150 2.18 12.21 61.83
CA LEU A 150 1.41 10.97 61.75
C LEU A 150 2.15 9.76 62.35
N THR A 151 3.47 9.70 62.19
CA THR A 151 4.29 8.53 62.54
C THR A 151 4.99 8.64 63.89
N ALA A 152 5.02 9.83 64.50
CA ALA A 152 5.68 10.10 65.78
C ALA A 152 5.21 9.22 66.94
N GLY A 153 3.98 8.71 66.91
CA GLY A 153 3.41 7.88 67.99
C GLY A 153 3.92 6.44 68.03
N VAL A 154 4.60 5.95 66.99
CA VAL A 154 5.06 4.54 66.91
C VAL A 154 6.51 4.46 66.45
N SER A 155 6.82 4.92 65.25
CA SER A 155 8.17 4.91 64.68
C SER A 155 8.28 6.03 63.65
N PRO A 156 9.15 7.03 63.89
CA PRO A 156 9.28 8.15 62.97
C PRO A 156 9.77 7.68 61.60
N GLN A 157 9.15 8.19 60.54
CA GLN A 157 9.53 7.96 59.15
C GLN A 157 9.97 9.28 58.52
N TRP A 158 11.01 9.23 57.69
CA TRP A 158 11.52 10.38 56.95
C TRP A 158 11.30 10.16 55.45
N PRO A 159 10.53 11.03 54.78
CA PRO A 159 10.39 10.96 53.34
C PRO A 159 11.62 11.58 52.68
N TYR A 160 12.06 10.97 51.59
CA TYR A 160 13.10 11.49 50.71
C TYR A 160 12.62 11.42 49.27
N VAL A 161 12.86 12.48 48.49
CA VAL A 161 12.62 12.49 47.05
C VAL A 161 13.94 12.14 46.37
N ARG A 162 14.03 10.92 45.83
CA ARG A 162 15.21 10.48 45.08
C ARG A 162 15.01 10.69 43.59
N GLY A 163 16.07 11.10 42.89
CA GLY A 163 16.12 10.99 41.43
C GLY A 163 15.90 9.54 40.97
N GLN A 164 15.09 9.35 39.92
CA GLN A 164 14.78 8.02 39.39
C GLN A 164 16.04 7.39 38.77
N VAL A 165 16.25 6.08 38.96
CA VAL A 165 17.32 5.34 38.27
C VAL A 165 17.01 5.34 36.77
N ILE A 166 17.96 5.80 35.97
CA ILE A 166 17.80 5.88 34.52
C ILE A 166 18.32 4.60 33.88
N ASP A 167 17.40 3.78 33.40
CA ASP A 167 17.67 2.68 32.50
C ASP A 167 17.36 3.09 31.04
N ASP A 168 17.67 2.20 30.09
CA ASP A 168 17.43 2.43 28.67
C ASP A 168 15.93 2.65 28.40
N THR A 169 15.06 1.92 29.12
CA THR A 169 13.61 2.08 29.04
C THR A 169 13.17 3.48 29.46
N TYR A 170 13.74 4.01 30.54
CA TYR A 170 13.46 5.36 31.03
C TYR A 170 13.92 6.41 30.02
N LEU A 171 15.12 6.26 29.42
CA LEU A 171 15.59 7.16 28.37
C LEU A 171 14.57 7.29 27.23
N ALA A 172 14.08 6.17 26.73
CA ALA A 172 13.08 6.18 25.66
C ALA A 172 11.69 6.64 26.11
N ARG A 173 11.37 6.59 27.42
CA ARG A 173 10.11 7.14 27.96
C ARG A 173 10.10 8.65 28.12
N VAL A 174 11.28 9.28 28.22
CA VAL A 174 11.46 10.72 28.38
C VAL A 174 11.60 11.43 27.03
N LEU A 175 12.12 10.71 26.03
CA LEU A 175 12.26 11.25 24.67
C LEU A 175 10.95 11.12 23.90
N GLU A 176 10.52 12.22 23.30
CA GLU A 176 9.34 12.27 22.42
C GLU A 176 9.80 12.55 20.99
N ILE A 177 9.24 11.80 20.02
CA ILE A 177 9.48 12.04 18.60
C ILE A 177 8.43 13.03 18.11
N MET A 178 8.87 14.07 17.41
CA MET A 178 8.04 15.15 16.92
C MET A 178 8.24 15.35 15.41
N LEU A 179 7.26 15.94 14.74
CA LEU A 179 7.34 16.25 13.30
C LEU A 179 7.19 17.75 13.05
N ALA A 180 7.91 18.27 12.06
CA ALA A 180 7.83 19.66 11.64
C ALA A 180 7.65 19.72 10.12
N VAL A 181 6.83 20.66 9.65
CA VAL A 181 6.67 20.95 8.20
C VAL A 181 7.82 21.82 7.69
N ILE A 182 8.42 22.63 8.57
CA ILE A 182 9.55 23.51 8.29
C ILE A 182 10.73 23.03 9.12
N GLU A 183 11.93 23.07 8.54
CA GLU A 183 13.16 22.70 9.25
C GLU A 183 13.35 23.56 10.51
N GLY A 184 13.66 22.90 11.63
CA GLY A 184 13.94 23.55 12.91
C GLY A 184 13.10 22.99 14.06
N ARG A 185 13.74 22.80 15.22
CA ARG A 185 13.08 22.24 16.41
C ARG A 185 11.94 23.10 16.94
N SER A 186 12.00 24.41 16.72
CA SER A 186 10.95 25.36 17.13
C SER A 186 9.64 25.19 16.37
N ALA A 187 9.67 24.60 15.17
CA ALA A 187 8.49 24.33 14.36
C ALA A 187 7.94 22.90 14.56
N ALA A 188 8.59 22.10 15.42
CA ALA A 188 8.17 20.74 15.70
C ALA A 188 6.88 20.72 16.50
N ARG A 189 5.97 19.83 16.10
CA ARG A 189 4.66 19.62 16.70
C ARG A 189 4.53 18.17 17.17
N PRO A 190 3.71 17.93 18.20
CA PRO A 190 3.33 16.58 18.60
C PRO A 190 2.73 15.80 17.43
N LEU A 191 2.90 14.48 17.46
CA LEU A 191 2.48 13.62 16.35
C LEU A 191 0.96 13.63 16.16
N GLU A 192 0.18 13.89 17.22
CA GLU A 192 -1.28 13.97 17.21
C GLU A 192 -1.81 15.11 16.32
N VAL A 193 -1.00 16.15 16.11
CA VAL A 193 -1.33 17.29 15.25
C VAL A 193 -0.79 17.09 13.82
N SER A 194 -0.02 16.03 13.60
CA SER A 194 0.54 15.69 12.29
C SER A 194 -0.39 14.77 11.50
N GLY A 195 -0.38 14.88 10.17
CA GLY A 195 -1.19 14.00 9.33
C GLY A 195 -0.78 12.54 9.50
N LEU A 196 -1.75 11.64 9.72
CA LEU A 196 -1.53 10.21 9.98
C LEU A 196 -0.60 9.54 8.97
N GLY A 197 -0.67 9.92 7.69
CA GLY A 197 0.24 9.43 6.66
C GLY A 197 1.72 9.74 6.94
N TYR A 198 2.04 10.96 7.38
CA TYR A 198 3.42 11.32 7.71
C TYR A 198 3.90 10.62 8.98
N VAL A 199 3.01 10.41 9.95
CA VAL A 199 3.31 9.61 11.15
C VAL A 199 3.59 8.16 10.76
N ASN A 200 2.83 7.59 9.83
CA ASN A 200 3.08 6.25 9.28
C ASN A 200 4.46 6.17 8.59
N LEU A 201 4.82 7.16 7.75
CA LEU A 201 6.15 7.21 7.14
C LEU A 201 7.27 7.35 8.17
N LEU A 202 7.06 8.18 9.20
CA LEU A 202 8.00 8.31 10.32
C LEU A 202 8.18 6.96 11.01
N HIS A 203 7.10 6.24 11.28
CA HIS A 203 7.15 4.94 11.94
C HIS A 203 7.97 3.92 11.14
N ILE A 204 7.72 3.83 9.82
CA ILE A 204 8.52 2.98 8.92
C ILE A 204 9.99 3.41 8.92
N ALA A 205 10.27 4.72 8.83
CA ALA A 205 11.62 5.25 8.80
C ALA A 205 12.39 4.96 10.10
N VAL A 206 11.75 5.15 11.25
CA VAL A 206 12.33 4.86 12.58
C VAL A 206 12.59 3.36 12.73
N THR A 207 11.65 2.50 12.31
CA THR A 207 11.82 1.04 12.33
C THR A 207 13.03 0.60 11.51
N LEU A 208 13.18 1.13 10.28
CA LEU A 208 14.31 0.80 9.41
C LEU A 208 15.63 1.33 9.96
N ALA A 209 15.62 2.53 10.56
CA ALA A 209 16.80 3.14 11.16
C ALA A 209 17.25 2.42 12.44
N ALA A 210 16.34 1.76 13.15
CA ALA A 210 16.67 0.93 14.32
C ALA A 210 17.40 -0.37 13.94
N ILE A 211 17.33 -0.81 12.67
CA ILE A 211 18.05 -2.01 12.21
C ILE A 211 19.52 -1.64 11.93
N PRO A 212 20.49 -2.22 12.67
CA PRO A 212 21.90 -1.84 12.52
C PRO A 212 22.42 -2.23 11.13
N ASP A 213 23.20 -1.34 10.51
CA ASP A 213 23.83 -1.62 9.21
C ASP A 213 24.94 -2.64 9.38
N SER A 214 24.74 -3.82 8.77
CA SER A 214 25.71 -4.90 8.90
C SER A 214 26.92 -4.71 7.99
N THR A 215 26.80 -3.90 6.93
CA THR A 215 27.82 -3.76 5.87
C THR A 215 29.06 -2.99 6.31
N GLU A 216 28.96 -2.14 7.34
CA GLU A 216 30.03 -1.23 7.77
C GLU A 216 30.97 -1.82 8.83
N VAL A 217 30.59 -2.92 9.49
CA VAL A 217 31.41 -3.50 10.57
C VAL A 217 32.54 -4.36 9.96
N PRO A 218 33.82 -3.99 10.13
CA PRO A 218 34.94 -4.76 9.59
C PRO A 218 34.98 -6.18 10.16
N LEU A 219 35.36 -7.16 9.33
CA LEU A 219 35.57 -8.57 9.73
C LEU A 219 36.76 -8.77 10.69
N THR A 220 37.54 -7.73 10.96
CA THR A 220 38.77 -7.83 11.74
C THR A 220 38.48 -7.38 13.17
N PRO A 221 38.53 -8.28 14.19
CA PRO A 221 38.68 -7.80 15.56
C PRO A 221 39.91 -6.87 15.59
N PRO A 222 39.87 -5.73 16.29
CA PRO A 222 41.03 -4.85 16.37
C PRO A 222 42.24 -5.70 16.81
N ASN A 223 43.28 -5.73 15.95
CA ASN A 223 44.51 -6.43 16.26
C ASN A 223 45.01 -5.92 17.62
N PRO A 224 45.27 -6.78 18.62
CA PRO A 224 45.81 -6.35 19.91
C PRO A 224 47.26 -5.83 19.85
N SER A 225 47.75 -5.45 18.67
CA SER A 225 49.16 -5.21 18.40
C SER A 225 49.40 -3.81 17.83
N GLU A 226 49.01 -2.79 18.59
CA GLU A 226 49.83 -1.59 18.70
C GLU A 226 50.19 -1.46 20.17
N SER A 227 51.39 -1.95 20.51
CA SER A 227 52.01 -1.70 21.79
C SER A 227 52.28 -0.20 21.91
N VAL A 228 51.29 0.52 22.40
CA VAL A 228 51.49 1.85 22.97
C VAL A 228 52.49 1.67 24.10
N GLU A 229 53.59 2.43 24.08
CA GLU A 229 54.55 2.46 25.17
C GLU A 229 53.78 2.73 26.47
N HIS A 230 53.62 1.70 27.29
CA HIS A 230 52.97 1.84 28.59
C HIS A 230 53.88 2.68 29.48
N ASP A 231 53.47 3.92 29.75
CA ASP A 231 53.85 4.59 30.98
C ASP A 231 53.53 3.63 32.13
N VAL A 232 54.47 3.43 33.05
CA VAL A 232 54.29 2.51 34.17
C VAL A 232 53.28 3.14 35.12
N LEU A 233 52.00 2.89 34.85
CA LEU A 233 50.89 3.30 35.71
C LEU A 233 51.11 2.72 37.11
N SER A 234 50.82 3.51 38.13
CA SER A 234 50.86 3.04 39.52
C SER A 234 49.90 1.86 39.74
N GLU A 235 50.16 1.02 40.75
CA GLU A 235 49.28 -0.12 41.08
C GLU A 235 47.82 0.33 41.29
N GLU A 236 47.61 1.54 41.84
CA GLU A 236 46.27 2.12 42.01
C GLU A 236 45.61 2.51 40.69
N GLU A 237 46.36 3.07 39.75
CA GLU A 237 45.84 3.44 38.41
C GLU A 237 45.53 2.19 37.57
N GLN A 238 46.36 1.14 37.68
CA GLN A 238 46.10 -0.16 37.04
C GLN A 238 44.85 -0.82 37.60
N ALA A 239 44.67 -0.81 38.93
CA ALA A 239 43.47 -1.36 39.57
C ALA A 239 42.20 -0.59 39.16
N ARG A 240 42.29 0.74 39.08
CA ARG A 240 41.19 1.59 38.62
C ARG A 240 40.82 1.33 37.16
N GLN A 241 41.81 1.25 36.28
CA GLN A 241 41.58 0.98 34.86
C GLN A 241 41.04 -0.45 34.63
N ALA A 242 41.50 -1.43 35.40
CA ALA A 242 40.95 -2.78 35.37
C ALA A 242 39.47 -2.81 35.80
N PHE A 243 39.11 -2.04 36.83
CA PHE A 243 37.73 -1.92 37.28
C PHE A 243 36.85 -1.23 36.22
N GLU A 244 37.33 -0.15 35.60
CA GLU A 244 36.63 0.57 34.53
C GLU A 244 36.41 -0.33 33.29
N ASN A 245 37.44 -1.08 32.87
CA ASN A 245 37.33 -2.05 31.77
C ASN A 245 36.32 -3.17 32.09
N LEU A 246 36.32 -3.68 33.32
CA LEU A 246 35.38 -4.71 33.75
C LEU A 246 33.94 -4.18 33.75
N ALA A 247 33.73 -2.97 34.26
CA ALA A 247 32.42 -2.31 34.26
C ALA A 247 31.93 -2.06 32.83
N GLN A 248 32.82 -1.64 31.93
CA GLN A 248 32.49 -1.45 30.53
C GLN A 248 32.12 -2.78 29.84
N ALA A 249 32.91 -3.83 30.04
CA ALA A 249 32.63 -5.16 29.48
C ALA A 249 31.30 -5.74 30.00
N GLN A 250 31.00 -5.55 31.29
CA GLN A 250 29.70 -5.95 31.86
C GLN A 250 28.54 -5.16 31.25
N ALA A 251 28.71 -3.86 31.02
CA ALA A 251 27.69 -3.03 30.41
C ALA A 251 27.46 -3.34 28.92
N GLU A 252 28.52 -3.71 28.19
CA GLU A 252 28.43 -4.21 26.82
C GLU A 252 27.70 -5.55 26.77
N ALA A 253 28.07 -6.50 27.61
CA ALA A 253 27.41 -7.80 27.69
C ALA A 253 25.91 -7.66 28.04
N ALA A 254 25.56 -6.83 29.03
CA ALA A 254 24.16 -6.56 29.37
C ALA A 254 23.39 -5.89 28.22
N SER A 255 24.03 -4.99 27.46
CA SER A 255 23.40 -4.36 26.29
C SER A 255 23.17 -5.36 25.16
N GLU A 256 24.11 -6.30 24.95
CA GLU A 256 23.96 -7.37 23.97
C GLU A 256 22.84 -8.34 24.34
N GLU A 257 22.70 -8.70 25.62
CA GLU A 257 21.60 -9.54 26.12
C GLU A 257 20.22 -8.89 25.95
N ASP A 258 20.14 -7.57 26.18
CA ASP A 258 18.89 -6.80 26.05
C ASP A 258 18.58 -6.36 24.62
N SER A 259 19.45 -6.63 23.63
CA SER A 259 19.26 -6.14 22.27
C SER A 259 18.53 -7.14 21.38
N PHE A 260 17.57 -6.61 20.60
CA PHE A 260 16.84 -7.41 19.62
C PHE A 260 17.74 -7.89 18.46
N PHE A 261 18.66 -7.02 18.02
CA PHE A 261 19.65 -7.36 17.00
C PHE A 261 20.94 -7.78 17.70
N SER A 262 21.38 -9.02 17.54
CA SER A 262 22.68 -9.44 18.07
C SER A 262 23.84 -8.82 17.30
N THR A 263 25.05 -8.83 17.87
CA THR A 263 26.30 -8.48 17.17
C THR A 263 26.70 -9.54 16.14
N ALA A 264 26.14 -10.75 16.23
CA ALA A 264 26.31 -11.82 15.25
C ALA A 264 25.64 -11.47 13.91
N PRO A 265 26.16 -11.98 12.77
CA PRO A 265 25.53 -11.80 11.47
C PRO A 265 24.09 -12.29 11.48
N PHE A 266 23.20 -11.48 10.92
CA PHE A 266 21.77 -11.73 10.86
C PHE A 266 21.21 -11.34 9.49
N HIS A 267 20.00 -11.79 9.22
CA HIS A 267 19.15 -11.33 8.14
C HIS A 267 17.85 -10.78 8.76
N ALA A 268 17.40 -9.61 8.34
CA ALA A 268 16.18 -9.00 8.85
C ALA A 268 15.11 -8.91 7.75
N THR A 269 13.97 -9.55 7.99
CA THR A 269 12.79 -9.45 7.16
C THR A 269 11.80 -8.48 7.80
N VAL A 270 11.49 -7.39 7.11
CA VAL A 270 10.48 -6.40 7.51
C VAL A 270 9.23 -6.63 6.67
N ILE A 271 8.13 -6.99 7.32
CA ILE A 271 6.82 -7.11 6.69
C ILE A 271 6.02 -5.86 7.03
N ILE A 272 5.52 -5.16 6.01
CA ILE A 272 4.69 -3.98 6.17
C ILE A 272 3.37 -4.24 5.46
N GLU A 273 2.30 -4.33 6.24
CA GLU A 273 0.96 -4.44 5.68
C GLU A 273 0.32 -3.08 5.46
N GLU A 274 -0.33 -2.91 4.31
CA GLU A 274 -1.01 -1.68 3.91
C GLU A 274 -0.19 -0.42 4.23
N PRO A 275 1.05 -0.30 3.68
CA PRO A 275 1.84 0.90 3.87
C PRO A 275 1.13 2.16 3.34
N GLU A 276 0.19 2.02 2.40
CA GLU A 276 -0.66 3.09 1.84
C GLU A 276 -1.63 3.74 2.82
N ALA A 277 -1.89 3.14 3.98
CA ALA A 277 -2.86 3.66 4.94
C ALA A 277 -2.56 5.14 5.28
N HIS A 278 -3.57 5.99 5.07
CA HIS A 278 -3.50 7.45 5.24
C HIS A 278 -2.42 8.18 4.41
N LEU A 279 -1.79 7.52 3.43
CA LEU A 279 -0.79 8.12 2.53
C LEU A 279 -1.42 8.66 1.25
N HIS A 280 -0.99 9.86 0.88
CA HIS A 280 -1.26 10.40 -0.45
C HIS A 280 -0.58 9.54 -1.54
N PRO A 281 -1.22 9.28 -2.71
CA PRO A 281 -0.66 8.45 -3.79
C PRO A 281 0.78 8.79 -4.24
N GLN A 282 1.15 10.08 -4.23
CA GLN A 282 2.51 10.52 -4.55
C GLN A 282 3.57 10.02 -3.54
N LEU A 283 3.19 9.90 -2.26
CA LEU A 283 4.07 9.38 -1.21
C LEU A 283 4.18 7.85 -1.27
N GLN A 284 3.14 7.16 -1.74
CA GLN A 284 3.16 5.69 -1.91
C GLN A 284 4.26 5.26 -2.89
N HIS A 285 4.33 5.89 -4.07
CA HIS A 285 5.42 5.66 -5.03
C HIS A 285 6.80 5.97 -4.44
N SER A 286 6.90 7.08 -3.70
CA SER A 286 8.15 7.53 -3.09
C SER A 286 8.64 6.55 -2.03
N LEU A 287 7.73 6.00 -1.23
CA LEU A 287 8.00 4.97 -0.23
C LEU A 287 8.56 3.70 -0.89
N VAL A 288 7.88 3.14 -1.89
CA VAL A 288 8.36 1.93 -2.58
C VAL A 288 9.75 2.16 -3.20
N ARG A 289 9.95 3.28 -3.90
CA ARG A 289 11.26 3.63 -4.49
C ARG A 289 12.34 3.84 -3.43
N TYR A 290 11.99 4.35 -2.26
CA TYR A 290 12.92 4.45 -1.12
C TYR A 290 13.29 3.06 -0.61
N LEU A 291 12.30 2.22 -0.28
CA LEU A 291 12.51 0.87 0.24
C LEU A 291 13.37 0.02 -0.70
N ARG A 292 13.11 0.07 -2.02
CA ARG A 292 13.91 -0.65 -3.02
C ARG A 292 15.37 -0.20 -3.05
N ARG A 293 15.63 1.10 -2.91
CA ARG A 293 17.00 1.63 -2.81
C ARG A 293 17.67 1.18 -1.52
N THR A 294 16.95 1.20 -0.40
CA THR A 294 17.46 0.78 0.91
C THR A 294 17.84 -0.70 0.90
N VAL A 295 16.95 -1.59 0.45
CA VAL A 295 17.22 -3.04 0.35
C VAL A 295 18.39 -3.34 -0.60
N LYS A 296 18.51 -2.59 -1.71
CA LYS A 296 19.64 -2.75 -2.62
C LYS A 296 20.98 -2.34 -1.99
N ALA A 297 20.98 -1.32 -1.12
CA ALA A 297 22.16 -0.87 -0.40
C ALA A 297 22.51 -1.78 0.79
N ARG A 298 21.48 -2.38 1.41
CA ARG A 298 21.59 -3.21 2.62
C ARG A 298 21.07 -4.63 2.36
N PRO A 299 21.92 -5.52 1.80
CA PRO A 299 21.52 -6.87 1.41
C PRO A 299 21.14 -7.79 2.59
N GLU A 300 21.45 -7.41 3.83
CA GLU A 300 20.91 -8.08 5.01
C GLU A 300 19.42 -7.83 5.25
N LEU A 301 18.83 -6.81 4.60
CA LEU A 301 17.42 -6.46 4.74
C LEU A 301 16.58 -7.07 3.62
N GLN A 302 15.43 -7.63 3.98
CA GLN A 302 14.35 -7.97 3.06
C GLN A 302 13.10 -7.21 3.47
N VAL A 303 12.40 -6.59 2.53
CA VAL A 303 11.13 -5.93 2.80
C VAL A 303 10.03 -6.62 2.00
N ILE A 304 8.97 -7.04 2.68
CA ILE A 304 7.76 -7.61 2.09
C ILE A 304 6.63 -6.63 2.35
N LEU A 305 5.95 -6.21 1.28
CA LEU A 305 4.80 -5.33 1.36
C LEU A 305 3.53 -6.12 1.01
N THR A 306 2.46 -5.93 1.76
CA THR A 306 1.10 -6.31 1.33
C THR A 306 0.32 -5.04 1.04
N SER A 307 -0.40 -5.00 -0.07
CA SER A 307 -1.09 -3.79 -0.52
C SER A 307 -2.18 -4.11 -1.53
N HIS A 308 -3.25 -3.31 -1.49
CA HIS A 308 -4.28 -3.27 -2.53
C HIS A 308 -4.15 -2.01 -3.41
N ALA A 309 -3.26 -1.08 -3.04
CA ALA A 309 -3.06 0.17 -3.77
C ALA A 309 -2.32 -0.03 -5.09
N SER A 310 -3.00 0.36 -6.18
CA SER A 310 -2.44 0.36 -7.53
C SER A 310 -1.13 1.15 -7.63
N ASP A 311 -1.01 2.29 -6.94
CA ASP A 311 0.20 3.13 -6.94
C ASP A 311 1.43 2.48 -6.28
N ILE A 312 1.23 1.50 -5.38
CA ILE A 312 2.34 0.70 -4.82
C ILE A 312 2.81 -0.32 -5.84
N ILE A 313 1.86 -1.03 -6.46
CA ILE A 313 2.14 -2.10 -7.42
C ILE A 313 2.91 -1.59 -8.63
N THR A 314 2.53 -0.42 -9.15
CA THR A 314 3.18 0.22 -10.30
C THR A 314 4.62 0.65 -10.01
N ALA A 315 4.97 0.85 -8.73
CA ALA A 315 6.33 1.21 -8.31
C ALA A 315 7.24 -0.02 -8.09
N CYS A 316 6.67 -1.22 -8.02
CA CYS A 316 7.38 -2.50 -7.88
C CYS A 316 7.88 -3.04 -9.22
N ASP A 317 8.91 -3.90 -9.20
CA ASP A 317 9.23 -4.68 -10.41
C ASP A 317 8.22 -5.83 -10.57
N PRO A 318 7.68 -6.11 -11.77
CA PRO A 318 6.79 -7.24 -11.98
C PRO A 318 7.37 -8.59 -11.56
N THR A 319 8.69 -8.75 -11.50
CA THR A 319 9.32 -9.98 -10.98
C THR A 319 9.26 -10.14 -9.46
N GLU A 320 8.97 -9.05 -8.75
CA GLU A 320 8.84 -9.00 -7.28
C GLU A 320 7.36 -9.11 -6.85
N LEU A 321 6.41 -9.01 -7.79
CA LEU A 321 4.97 -9.06 -7.50
C LEU A 321 4.49 -10.48 -7.24
N VAL A 322 3.79 -10.66 -6.12
CA VAL A 322 3.14 -11.91 -5.73
C VAL A 322 1.64 -11.65 -5.60
N VAL A 323 0.85 -12.35 -6.39
CA VAL A 323 -0.61 -12.24 -6.39
C VAL A 323 -1.19 -13.38 -5.56
N VAL A 324 -1.93 -13.02 -4.52
CA VAL A 324 -2.65 -13.96 -3.65
C VAL A 324 -4.12 -13.92 -4.01
N ARG A 325 -4.72 -15.07 -4.28
CA ARG A 325 -6.13 -15.20 -4.67
C ARG A 325 -6.80 -16.33 -3.93
N ARG A 326 -8.11 -16.22 -3.71
CA ARG A 326 -8.94 -17.34 -3.29
C ARG A 326 -9.49 -18.06 -4.51
N THR A 327 -9.44 -19.38 -4.49
CA THR A 327 -10.00 -20.28 -5.49
C THR A 327 -10.95 -21.26 -4.81
N ASP A 328 -11.70 -22.03 -5.60
CA ASP A 328 -12.59 -23.08 -5.08
C ASP A 328 -11.85 -24.16 -4.27
N HIS A 329 -10.53 -24.27 -4.48
CA HIS A 329 -9.63 -25.20 -3.79
C HIS A 329 -8.81 -24.54 -2.67
N GLY A 330 -9.13 -23.30 -2.28
CA GLY A 330 -8.42 -22.56 -1.24
C GLY A 330 -7.60 -21.38 -1.79
N SER A 331 -6.71 -20.82 -0.97
CA SER A 331 -5.89 -19.67 -1.37
C SER A 331 -4.65 -20.10 -2.14
N VAL A 332 -4.41 -19.46 -3.28
CA VAL A 332 -3.25 -19.67 -4.13
C VAL A 332 -2.41 -18.39 -4.17
N SER A 333 -1.10 -18.52 -4.04
CA SER A 333 -0.14 -17.42 -4.17
C SER A 333 0.79 -17.69 -5.35
N ARG A 334 0.91 -16.73 -6.27
CA ARG A 334 1.72 -16.86 -7.49
C ARG A 334 2.55 -15.61 -7.72
N CYS A 335 3.86 -15.77 -7.87
CA CYS A 335 4.71 -14.68 -8.33
C CYS A 335 4.49 -14.48 -9.84
N VAL A 336 4.34 -13.23 -10.27
CA VAL A 336 4.06 -12.87 -11.67
C VAL A 336 5.12 -13.42 -12.62
N LYS A 337 6.41 -13.42 -12.23
CA LYS A 337 7.48 -14.01 -13.05
C LYS A 337 7.27 -15.52 -13.33
N ASP A 338 6.69 -16.24 -12.37
CA ASP A 338 6.53 -17.68 -12.41
C ASP A 338 5.22 -18.09 -13.10
N VAL A 339 4.28 -17.15 -13.23
CA VAL A 339 3.05 -17.29 -14.03
C VAL A 339 3.38 -17.28 -15.53
N VAL A 340 4.24 -16.35 -15.96
CA VAL A 340 4.53 -16.17 -17.39
C VAL A 340 5.32 -17.37 -17.96
N PRO A 341 4.95 -17.89 -19.15
CA PRO A 341 5.65 -19.00 -19.79
C PRO A 341 7.12 -18.65 -20.07
N ASP A 342 8.03 -19.60 -19.85
CA ASP A 342 9.49 -19.39 -20.02
C ASP A 342 9.84 -18.79 -21.39
N GLN A 343 9.20 -19.28 -22.46
CA GLN A 343 9.43 -18.83 -23.83
C GLN A 343 9.05 -17.36 -24.10
N HIS A 344 8.17 -16.77 -23.28
CA HIS A 344 7.67 -15.40 -23.43
C HIS A 344 8.03 -14.50 -22.24
N ARG A 345 8.69 -15.03 -21.21
CA ARG A 345 8.95 -14.34 -19.94
C ARG A 345 9.57 -12.97 -20.11
N ASP A 346 10.68 -12.86 -20.83
CA ASP A 346 11.41 -11.59 -20.96
C ASP A 346 10.60 -10.53 -21.73
N ALA A 347 9.91 -10.95 -22.80
CA ALA A 347 9.08 -10.05 -23.60
C ALA A 347 7.86 -9.55 -22.82
N THR A 348 7.14 -10.46 -22.16
CA THR A 348 5.95 -10.13 -21.38
C THR A 348 6.29 -9.30 -20.14
N LEU A 349 7.36 -9.64 -19.41
CA LEU A 349 7.80 -8.84 -18.26
C LEU A 349 8.31 -7.45 -18.67
N ARG A 350 8.97 -7.33 -19.83
CA ARG A 350 9.33 -6.02 -20.39
C ARG A 350 8.09 -5.19 -20.68
N MET A 351 7.06 -5.78 -21.29
CA MET A 351 5.80 -5.08 -21.54
C MET A 351 5.10 -4.71 -20.24
N ALA A 352 5.05 -5.61 -19.24
CA ALA A 352 4.51 -5.32 -17.92
C ALA A 352 5.22 -4.14 -17.26
N ARG A 353 6.57 -4.09 -17.27
CA ARG A 353 7.33 -2.96 -16.73
C ARG A 353 7.03 -1.61 -17.40
N LEU A 354 6.66 -1.62 -18.69
CA LEU A 354 6.38 -0.41 -19.46
C LEU A 354 4.92 0.03 -19.39
N HIS A 355 3.98 -0.93 -19.28
CA HIS A 355 2.55 -0.69 -19.49
C HIS A 355 1.69 -0.91 -18.24
N LEU A 356 2.20 -1.53 -17.17
CA LEU A 356 1.46 -1.71 -15.92
C LEU A 356 1.40 -0.37 -15.16
N ASP A 357 0.46 0.48 -15.54
CA ASP A 357 0.11 1.72 -14.82
C ASP A 357 -0.97 1.45 -13.76
N ALA A 358 -1.41 2.49 -13.04
CA ALA A 358 -2.36 2.32 -11.94
C ALA A 358 -3.67 1.67 -12.42
N SER A 359 -4.19 2.09 -13.58
CA SER A 359 -5.40 1.52 -14.17
C SER A 359 -5.21 0.06 -14.58
N ARG A 360 -4.13 -0.28 -15.31
CA ARG A 360 -3.87 -1.65 -15.76
C ARG A 360 -3.44 -2.58 -14.64
N SER A 361 -2.87 -2.06 -13.56
CA SER A 361 -2.49 -2.86 -12.38
C SER A 361 -3.71 -3.44 -11.65
N SER A 362 -4.88 -2.80 -11.77
CA SER A 362 -6.15 -3.35 -11.27
C SER A 362 -6.49 -4.72 -11.88
N ALA A 363 -5.94 -5.03 -13.07
CA ALA A 363 -6.08 -6.33 -13.72
C ALA A 363 -5.59 -7.49 -12.86
N LEU A 364 -4.61 -7.26 -11.98
CA LEU A 364 -4.04 -8.29 -11.11
C LEU A 364 -4.99 -8.69 -9.97
N PHE A 365 -6.01 -7.88 -9.68
CA PHE A 365 -6.97 -8.12 -8.60
C PHE A 365 -8.32 -8.63 -9.09
N ALA A 366 -8.68 -8.34 -10.34
CA ALA A 366 -9.99 -8.65 -10.86
C ALA A 366 -10.14 -10.14 -11.20
N GLU A 367 -11.27 -10.72 -10.81
CA GLU A 367 -11.61 -12.09 -11.20
C GLU A 367 -12.07 -12.20 -12.66
N ARG A 368 -12.78 -11.17 -13.13
CA ARG A 368 -13.39 -11.12 -14.47
C ARG A 368 -13.00 -9.81 -15.11
N LEU A 369 -12.44 -9.92 -16.31
CA LEU A 369 -11.74 -8.82 -16.96
C LEU A 369 -12.18 -8.68 -18.40
N LEU A 370 -12.38 -7.45 -18.82
CA LEU A 370 -12.52 -7.06 -20.21
C LEU A 370 -11.35 -6.17 -20.62
N LEU A 371 -10.53 -6.61 -21.56
CA LEU A 371 -9.51 -5.78 -22.18
C LEU A 371 -10.06 -5.14 -23.46
N VAL A 372 -9.95 -3.83 -23.58
CA VAL A 372 -10.35 -3.04 -24.75
C VAL A 372 -9.15 -2.26 -25.29
N GLU A 373 -9.19 -1.80 -26.54
CA GLU A 373 -8.09 -1.06 -27.13
C GLU A 373 -8.03 0.38 -26.61
N GLY A 374 -9.19 1.02 -26.41
CA GLY A 374 -9.29 2.43 -26.03
C GLY A 374 -10.21 2.74 -24.83
N VAL A 375 -9.99 3.89 -24.19
CA VAL A 375 -10.82 4.36 -23.05
C VAL A 375 -12.27 4.62 -23.48
N THR A 376 -12.45 5.18 -24.68
CA THR A 376 -13.77 5.49 -25.24
C THR A 376 -14.55 4.24 -25.63
N GLU A 377 -13.87 3.18 -26.09
CA GLU A 377 -14.51 1.88 -26.32
C GLU A 377 -15.04 1.30 -25.02
N GLY A 378 -14.27 1.40 -23.93
CA GLY A 378 -14.71 0.95 -22.62
C GLY A 378 -15.98 1.64 -22.13
N ALA A 379 -16.17 2.93 -22.44
CA ALA A 379 -17.39 3.67 -22.13
C ALA A 379 -18.59 3.14 -22.95
N VAL A 380 -18.43 3.01 -24.27
CA VAL A 380 -19.48 2.48 -25.16
C VAL A 380 -19.89 1.06 -24.77
N VAL A 381 -18.92 0.18 -24.54
CA VAL A 381 -19.17 -1.21 -24.18
C VAL A 381 -19.89 -1.31 -22.84
N ARG A 382 -19.59 -0.45 -21.86
CA ARG A 382 -20.31 -0.43 -20.58
C ARG A 382 -21.81 -0.15 -20.78
N GLU A 383 -22.16 0.78 -21.66
CA GLU A 383 -23.57 1.10 -21.95
C GLU A 383 -24.29 -0.03 -22.70
N PHE A 384 -23.60 -0.72 -23.63
CA PHE A 384 -24.14 -1.95 -24.21
C PHE A 384 -24.32 -3.06 -23.16
N GLY A 385 -23.42 -3.14 -22.18
CA GLY A 385 -23.56 -4.06 -21.05
C GLY A 385 -24.81 -3.76 -20.21
N ARG A 386 -25.10 -2.48 -19.96
CA ARG A 386 -26.34 -2.07 -19.27
C ARG A 386 -27.58 -2.44 -20.07
N ALA A 387 -27.55 -2.28 -21.40
CA ALA A 387 -28.64 -2.69 -22.27
C ALA A 387 -28.82 -4.23 -22.26
N TRP A 388 -27.74 -5.00 -22.32
CA TRP A 388 -27.76 -6.48 -22.21
C TRP A 388 -28.29 -6.96 -20.86
N ALA A 389 -27.98 -6.23 -19.79
CA ALA A 389 -28.49 -6.54 -18.45
C ALA A 389 -30.00 -6.30 -18.32
N GLY A 390 -30.59 -5.39 -19.11
CA GLY A 390 -32.01 -5.08 -19.05
C GLY A 390 -32.46 -4.70 -17.63
N ASP A 391 -33.56 -5.27 -17.16
CA ASP A 391 -34.10 -5.03 -15.81
C ASP A 391 -33.55 -6.00 -14.75
N ASP A 392 -32.58 -6.86 -15.10
CA ASP A 392 -31.96 -7.79 -14.14
C ASP A 392 -30.94 -7.06 -13.25
N GLU A 393 -31.31 -6.81 -12.00
CA GLU A 393 -30.48 -6.14 -11.00
C GLU A 393 -29.10 -6.81 -10.81
N SER A 394 -29.03 -8.14 -10.89
CA SER A 394 -27.77 -8.87 -10.72
C SER A 394 -26.84 -8.68 -11.92
N LYS A 395 -27.39 -8.67 -13.14
CA LYS A 395 -26.62 -8.33 -14.34
C LYS A 395 -26.19 -6.87 -14.34
N GLN A 396 -27.03 -5.95 -13.88
CA GLN A 396 -26.68 -4.53 -13.77
C GLN A 396 -25.53 -4.31 -12.79
N ALA A 397 -25.65 -4.85 -11.57
CA ALA A 397 -24.59 -4.78 -10.56
C ALA A 397 -23.28 -5.42 -11.06
N PHE A 398 -23.40 -6.52 -11.83
CA PHE A 398 -22.24 -7.15 -12.48
C PHE A 398 -21.55 -6.22 -13.47
N ILE A 399 -22.29 -5.58 -14.39
CA ILE A 399 -21.72 -4.64 -15.36
C ILE A 399 -21.12 -3.42 -14.67
N ASP A 400 -21.74 -2.93 -13.61
CA ASP A 400 -21.20 -1.83 -12.80
C ASP A 400 -19.87 -2.17 -12.15
N ALA A 401 -19.76 -3.37 -11.57
CA ALA A 401 -18.53 -3.87 -10.96
C ALA A 401 -17.49 -4.39 -11.97
N LEU A 402 -17.87 -4.60 -13.25
CA LEU A 402 -16.99 -5.20 -14.25
C LEU A 402 -15.73 -4.35 -14.47
N SER A 403 -14.57 -4.98 -14.38
CA SER A 403 -13.28 -4.35 -14.64
C SER A 403 -13.00 -4.29 -16.15
N ILE A 404 -13.21 -3.10 -16.74
CA ILE A 404 -12.93 -2.80 -18.15
C ILE A 404 -11.62 -2.03 -18.24
N ILE A 405 -10.59 -2.62 -18.86
CA ILE A 405 -9.22 -2.10 -18.85
C ILE A 405 -8.80 -1.67 -20.26
N PRO A 406 -8.61 -0.36 -20.49
CA PRO A 406 -8.11 0.13 -21.77
C PRO A 406 -6.61 -0.07 -21.90
N MET A 407 -6.21 -0.80 -22.94
CA MET A 407 -4.80 -1.10 -23.20
C MET A 407 -4.06 0.07 -23.88
N GLY A 408 -4.78 0.96 -24.56
CA GLY A 408 -4.23 2.09 -25.32
C GLY A 408 -3.61 1.68 -26.66
N ASN A 409 -3.67 0.40 -26.99
CA ASN A 409 -3.20 -0.19 -28.24
C ASN A 409 -3.96 -1.50 -28.49
N LYS A 410 -3.77 -2.05 -29.69
CA LYS A 410 -4.30 -3.36 -30.05
C LYS A 410 -3.81 -4.42 -29.08
N VAL A 411 -4.76 -5.07 -28.39
CA VAL A 411 -4.46 -6.02 -27.31
C VAL A 411 -3.63 -7.20 -27.82
N GLY A 412 -2.39 -7.29 -27.34
CA GLY A 412 -1.43 -8.34 -27.73
C GLY A 412 -1.43 -9.55 -26.79
N GLN A 413 -0.65 -10.57 -27.16
CA GLN A 413 -0.53 -11.83 -26.40
C GLN A 413 0.02 -11.64 -24.97
N TRP A 414 0.80 -10.58 -24.74
CA TRP A 414 1.50 -10.39 -23.46
C TRP A 414 0.53 -10.27 -22.27
N ALA A 415 -0.64 -9.63 -22.46
CA ALA A 415 -1.62 -9.48 -21.39
C ALA A 415 -2.28 -10.83 -21.05
N ALA A 416 -2.57 -11.65 -22.07
CA ALA A 416 -3.09 -13.01 -21.88
C ALA A 416 -2.06 -13.92 -21.21
N HIS A 417 -0.80 -13.88 -21.62
CA HIS A 417 0.29 -14.62 -20.97
C HIS A 417 0.57 -14.15 -19.53
N LEU A 418 0.33 -12.87 -19.22
CA LEU A 418 0.48 -12.34 -17.88
C LEU A 418 -0.66 -12.79 -16.96
N LEU A 419 -1.90 -12.73 -17.44
CA LEU A 419 -3.10 -12.87 -16.61
C LEU A 419 -3.73 -14.26 -16.62
N ALA A 420 -3.55 -15.05 -17.68
CA ALA A 420 -4.32 -16.27 -17.92
C ALA A 420 -3.46 -17.40 -18.51
N THR A 421 -2.23 -17.57 -18.02
CA THR A 421 -1.41 -18.73 -18.41
C THR A 421 -2.02 -20.02 -17.86
N PRO A 422 -2.19 -21.07 -18.69
CA PRO A 422 -2.81 -22.33 -18.27
C PRO A 422 -2.16 -22.95 -17.01
N GLY A 423 -2.98 -23.29 -16.03
CA GLY A 423 -2.59 -23.83 -14.72
C GLY A 423 -2.00 -22.79 -13.75
N LYS A 424 -1.82 -21.54 -14.19
CA LYS A 424 -1.25 -20.42 -13.42
C LYS A 424 -2.05 -19.12 -13.55
N GLU A 425 -3.35 -19.22 -13.84
CA GLU A 425 -4.27 -18.12 -14.09
C GLU A 425 -4.38 -17.13 -12.92
N LEU A 426 -4.28 -15.83 -13.22
CA LEU A 426 -4.48 -14.72 -12.29
C LEU A 426 -5.88 -14.10 -12.39
N CYS A 427 -6.71 -14.54 -13.33
CA CYS A 427 -8.14 -14.27 -13.39
C CYS A 427 -8.95 -15.55 -13.65
N THR A 428 -10.27 -15.49 -13.51
CA THR A 428 -11.20 -16.59 -13.85
C THR A 428 -11.70 -16.48 -15.29
N LYS A 429 -11.94 -15.25 -15.75
CA LYS A 429 -12.41 -14.95 -17.11
C LYS A 429 -11.69 -13.71 -17.63
N LEU A 430 -11.20 -13.80 -18.87
CA LEU A 430 -10.53 -12.75 -19.61
C LEU A 430 -11.17 -12.63 -20.99
N ALA A 431 -12.05 -11.66 -21.15
CA ALA A 431 -12.55 -11.25 -22.45
C ALA A 431 -11.61 -10.20 -23.06
N ILE A 432 -11.37 -10.32 -24.35
CA ILE A 432 -10.54 -9.38 -25.09
C ILE A 432 -11.33 -8.91 -26.30
N LEU A 433 -11.71 -7.63 -26.31
CA LEU A 433 -12.36 -7.01 -27.45
C LEU A 433 -11.30 -6.39 -28.36
N ARG A 434 -11.33 -6.73 -29.64
CA ARG A 434 -10.37 -6.23 -30.63
C ARG A 434 -11.03 -5.91 -31.95
N ASP A 435 -10.44 -4.94 -32.63
CA ASP A 435 -10.79 -4.64 -34.01
C ASP A 435 -10.06 -5.60 -34.96
N SER A 436 -10.78 -6.07 -35.97
CA SER A 436 -10.19 -6.90 -37.02
C SER A 436 -9.21 -6.11 -37.91
N ASP A 437 -9.47 -4.80 -38.10
CA ASP A 437 -8.80 -3.92 -39.08
C ASP A 437 -8.78 -4.48 -40.52
N SER A 438 -9.66 -5.45 -40.82
CA SER A 438 -9.65 -6.19 -42.08
C SER A 438 -10.48 -5.49 -43.16
N ASP A 439 -10.06 -5.65 -44.41
CA ASP A 439 -10.80 -5.12 -45.56
C ASP A 439 -11.89 -6.03 -46.11
N LEU A 440 -12.02 -7.22 -45.52
CA LEU A 440 -13.03 -8.17 -45.92
C LEU A 440 -14.46 -7.57 -45.83
N PRO A 441 -15.41 -8.11 -46.61
CA PRO A 441 -16.83 -7.80 -46.46
C PRO A 441 -17.30 -8.08 -45.03
N PHE A 442 -18.26 -7.29 -44.56
CA PHE A 442 -18.75 -7.33 -43.17
C PHE A 442 -19.16 -8.74 -42.70
N ASP A 443 -19.75 -9.54 -43.59
CA ASP A 443 -20.26 -10.89 -43.32
C ASP A 443 -19.20 -12.00 -43.35
N SER A 444 -17.92 -11.67 -43.53
CA SER A 444 -16.85 -12.67 -43.68
C SER A 444 -16.44 -13.29 -42.35
N ALA A 445 -16.07 -14.58 -42.37
CA ALA A 445 -15.51 -15.28 -41.21
C ALA A 445 -14.20 -14.60 -40.74
N ARG A 446 -14.03 -14.49 -39.42
CA ARG A 446 -13.01 -13.66 -38.77
C ARG A 446 -11.89 -14.52 -38.20
N ASP A 447 -10.65 -14.19 -38.52
CA ASP A 447 -9.48 -14.87 -37.95
C ASP A 447 -9.22 -14.37 -36.52
N VAL A 448 -9.42 -15.26 -35.57
CA VAL A 448 -8.98 -15.07 -34.18
C VAL A 448 -7.44 -15.12 -34.14
N PRO A 449 -6.78 -14.30 -33.31
CA PRO A 449 -5.34 -14.34 -33.16
C PRO A 449 -4.83 -15.75 -32.81
N LYS A 450 -3.79 -16.23 -33.50
CA LYS A 450 -3.25 -17.59 -33.31
C LYS A 450 -2.87 -17.91 -31.87
N TRP A 451 -2.35 -16.92 -31.14
CA TRP A 451 -1.96 -17.08 -29.73
C TRP A 451 -3.15 -17.32 -28.81
N ALA A 452 -4.39 -16.96 -29.20
CA ALA A 452 -5.57 -17.22 -28.37
C ALA A 452 -5.81 -18.73 -28.19
N ALA A 453 -5.40 -19.55 -29.16
CA ALA A 453 -5.47 -21.01 -29.07
C ALA A 453 -4.46 -21.63 -28.08
N GLU A 454 -3.50 -20.84 -27.56
CA GLU A 454 -2.57 -21.28 -26.51
C GLU A 454 -3.22 -21.28 -25.11
N HIS A 455 -4.40 -20.67 -24.98
CA HIS A 455 -5.12 -20.53 -23.72
C HIS A 455 -6.38 -21.39 -23.68
N ASP A 456 -6.86 -21.68 -22.47
CA ASP A 456 -8.14 -22.35 -22.27
C ASP A 456 -9.30 -21.42 -22.75
N PRO A 457 -10.12 -21.83 -23.72
CA PRO A 457 -11.27 -21.04 -24.20
C PRO A 457 -12.32 -20.74 -23.13
N SER A 458 -12.35 -21.51 -22.05
CA SER A 458 -13.22 -21.24 -20.90
C SER A 458 -12.71 -20.09 -20.03
N VAL A 459 -11.41 -19.75 -20.11
CA VAL A 459 -10.77 -18.67 -19.34
C VAL A 459 -10.51 -17.45 -20.23
N VAL A 460 -10.03 -17.63 -21.46
CA VAL A 460 -9.69 -16.53 -22.39
C VAL A 460 -10.52 -16.64 -23.67
N ARG A 461 -11.26 -15.58 -23.99
CA ARG A 461 -11.93 -15.46 -25.31
C ARG A 461 -11.66 -14.11 -25.94
N VAL A 462 -11.42 -14.12 -27.24
CA VAL A 462 -11.23 -12.92 -28.06
C VAL A 462 -12.50 -12.70 -28.88
N PHE A 463 -13.07 -11.51 -28.75
CA PHE A 463 -14.24 -11.04 -29.46
C PHE A 463 -13.80 -10.00 -30.49
N ILE A 464 -14.26 -10.15 -31.73
CA ILE A 464 -13.78 -9.36 -32.86
C ILE A 464 -14.88 -8.42 -33.36
N SER A 465 -14.65 -7.12 -33.19
CA SER A 465 -15.37 -6.05 -33.87
C SER A 465 -14.87 -5.93 -35.30
N HIS A 466 -15.76 -6.00 -36.28
CA HIS A 466 -15.38 -6.01 -37.70
C HIS A 466 -16.11 -4.90 -38.49
N PRO A 467 -15.39 -4.14 -39.35
CA PRO A 467 -13.93 -4.03 -39.39
C PRO A 467 -13.35 -3.38 -38.12
N THR A 468 -14.08 -2.41 -37.56
CA THR A 468 -13.81 -1.71 -36.29
C THR A 468 -15.09 -1.71 -35.44
N LEU A 469 -15.02 -1.17 -34.22
CA LEU A 469 -16.20 -1.08 -33.33
C LEU A 469 -17.37 -0.31 -33.95
N GLU A 470 -17.15 0.85 -34.58
CA GLU A 470 -18.24 1.75 -34.99
C GLU A 470 -19.18 1.13 -36.05
N PRO A 471 -18.68 0.49 -37.12
CA PRO A 471 -19.55 -0.24 -38.04
C PRO A 471 -20.19 -1.49 -37.41
N ALA A 472 -19.49 -2.16 -36.48
CA ALA A 472 -19.97 -3.39 -35.84
C ALA A 472 -21.17 -3.17 -34.91
N ILE A 473 -21.30 -1.97 -34.35
CA ILE A 473 -22.41 -1.59 -33.46
C ILE A 473 -23.56 -0.87 -34.19
N THR A 474 -23.41 -0.57 -35.48
CA THR A 474 -24.40 0.18 -36.27
C THR A 474 -25.72 -0.58 -36.50
N PRO A 475 -25.72 -1.89 -36.82
CA PRO A 475 -26.96 -2.63 -37.07
C PRO A 475 -27.90 -2.59 -35.85
N GLY A 476 -29.12 -2.09 -36.06
CA GLY A 476 -30.13 -1.97 -35.00
C GLY A 476 -29.95 -0.76 -34.06
N ASN A 477 -28.94 0.08 -34.28
CA ASN A 477 -28.68 1.32 -33.53
C ASN A 477 -28.49 2.53 -34.46
N GLU A 478 -29.04 2.46 -35.68
CA GLU A 478 -28.83 3.46 -36.73
C GLU A 478 -29.23 4.87 -36.28
N ASP A 479 -30.33 4.99 -35.53
CA ASP A 479 -30.82 6.25 -34.99
C ASP A 479 -29.83 6.86 -33.98
N LEU A 480 -29.28 6.05 -33.06
CA LEU A 480 -28.33 6.50 -32.04
C LEU A 480 -26.98 6.89 -32.67
N VAL A 481 -26.54 6.13 -33.67
CA VAL A 481 -25.35 6.45 -34.47
C VAL A 481 -25.55 7.74 -35.26
N ALA A 482 -26.75 7.97 -35.82
CA ALA A 482 -27.08 9.21 -36.52
C ALA A 482 -27.00 10.43 -35.60
N VAL A 483 -27.59 10.33 -34.40
CA VAL A 483 -27.55 11.39 -33.38
C VAL A 483 -26.11 11.72 -33.00
N ALA A 484 -25.32 10.71 -32.64
CA ALA A 484 -23.92 10.89 -32.27
C ALA A 484 -23.09 11.50 -33.42
N GLN A 485 -23.29 11.01 -34.65
CA GLN A 485 -22.57 11.54 -35.82
C GLN A 485 -22.96 12.99 -36.14
N GLN A 486 -24.23 13.35 -35.96
CA GLN A 486 -24.71 14.72 -36.19
C GLN A 486 -24.15 15.71 -35.18
N VAL A 487 -24.00 15.32 -33.91
CA VAL A 487 -23.36 16.16 -32.88
C VAL A 487 -21.88 16.36 -33.21
N VAL A 488 -21.21 15.29 -33.62
CA VAL A 488 -19.80 15.34 -34.02
C VAL A 488 -19.66 16.20 -35.28
N ASP A 489 -20.26 15.86 -36.41
CA ASP A 489 -20.13 16.58 -37.68
C ASP A 489 -21.45 17.21 -38.15
N PRO A 490 -21.90 18.30 -37.51
CA PRO A 490 -23.17 18.95 -37.83
C PRO A 490 -23.20 19.55 -39.24
N THR A 491 -22.02 19.78 -39.82
CA THR A 491 -21.88 20.35 -41.17
C THR A 491 -22.05 19.31 -42.27
N HIS A 492 -21.83 18.03 -41.97
CA HIS A 492 -21.92 16.94 -42.93
C HIS A 492 -22.56 15.71 -42.26
N PRO A 493 -23.86 15.75 -41.95
CA PRO A 493 -24.56 14.58 -41.42
C PRO A 493 -24.58 13.46 -42.46
N LEU A 494 -24.51 12.22 -42.01
CA LEU A 494 -24.69 11.06 -42.88
C LEU A 494 -26.13 11.06 -43.42
N ALA A 495 -26.29 11.01 -44.74
CA ALA A 495 -27.61 11.00 -45.38
C ALA A 495 -28.39 9.71 -45.09
N GLU A 496 -27.68 8.60 -44.92
CA GLU A 496 -28.20 7.31 -44.49
C GLU A 496 -27.13 6.63 -43.62
N VAL A 497 -27.52 6.16 -42.43
CA VAL A 497 -26.61 5.46 -41.53
C VAL A 497 -26.63 3.98 -41.86
N THR A 498 -25.70 3.57 -42.71
CA THR A 498 -25.45 2.16 -43.04
C THR A 498 -24.04 1.77 -42.60
N VAL A 499 -23.81 0.47 -42.42
CA VAL A 499 -22.49 -0.09 -42.05
C VAL A 499 -21.39 0.42 -43.00
N ASP A 500 -21.66 0.44 -44.31
CA ASP A 500 -20.69 0.90 -45.33
C ASP A 500 -20.41 2.41 -45.25
N ASN A 501 -21.44 3.22 -44.97
CA ASN A 501 -21.29 4.66 -44.82
C ASN A 501 -20.51 5.01 -43.55
N VAL A 502 -20.79 4.34 -42.44
CA VAL A 502 -20.06 4.50 -41.17
C VAL A 502 -18.60 4.04 -41.34
N ARG A 503 -18.38 2.89 -41.98
CA ARG A 503 -17.03 2.40 -42.32
C ARG A 503 -16.26 3.43 -43.15
N SER A 504 -16.89 3.98 -44.19
CA SER A 504 -16.28 4.98 -45.07
C SER A 504 -15.99 6.29 -44.35
N TYR A 505 -16.85 6.68 -43.41
CA TYR A 505 -16.69 7.88 -42.60
C TYR A 505 -15.48 7.79 -41.66
N PHE A 506 -15.25 6.62 -41.05
CA PHE A 506 -14.15 6.36 -40.11
C PHE A 506 -12.91 5.72 -40.74
N ALA A 507 -12.89 5.53 -42.06
CA ALA A 507 -11.80 4.87 -42.78
C ALA A 507 -10.46 5.59 -42.57
N SER A 508 -9.45 4.84 -42.12
CA SER A 508 -8.08 5.34 -42.03
C SER A 508 -7.45 5.53 -43.41
N ARG A 509 -6.56 6.52 -43.55
CA ARG A 509 -5.79 6.72 -44.79
C ARG A 509 -4.93 5.49 -45.11
N ARG A 510 -5.04 4.93 -46.31
CA ARG A 510 -4.12 3.88 -46.80
C ARG A 510 -3.41 4.33 -48.07
N THR A 511 -2.08 4.23 -48.05
CA THR A 511 -1.23 4.40 -49.23
C THR A 511 -1.29 3.14 -50.09
N GLN A 512 -1.39 3.33 -51.41
CA GLN A 512 -1.44 2.26 -52.40
C GLN A 512 -0.28 1.26 -52.18
N LYS A 513 -0.61 -0.01 -51.96
CA LYS A 513 0.36 -1.11 -51.90
C LYS A 513 -0.19 -2.27 -52.74
N ASP A 514 0.66 -2.79 -53.62
CA ASP A 514 0.46 -3.93 -54.53
C ASP A 514 -1.00 -4.37 -54.78
N GLY A 515 -1.70 -3.67 -55.67
CA GLY A 515 -3.00 -4.08 -56.22
C GLY A 515 -4.25 -3.52 -55.53
N GLU A 516 -4.12 -2.84 -54.39
CA GLU A 516 -5.25 -2.19 -53.70
C GLU A 516 -5.38 -0.69 -54.04
N GLU A 517 -6.60 -0.19 -54.23
CA GLU A 517 -6.86 1.23 -54.49
C GLU A 517 -6.54 2.10 -53.27
N ALA A 518 -6.04 3.32 -53.49
CA ALA A 518 -5.74 4.25 -52.42
C ALA A 518 -7.03 4.74 -51.74
N VAL A 519 -7.25 4.35 -50.48
CA VAL A 519 -8.40 4.81 -49.69
C VAL A 519 -8.09 6.18 -49.08
N LYS A 520 -8.88 7.19 -49.46
CA LYS A 520 -8.82 8.52 -48.87
C LYS A 520 -9.29 8.47 -47.42
N GLU A 521 -8.59 9.18 -46.53
CA GLU A 521 -8.97 9.32 -45.12
C GLU A 521 -10.43 9.81 -45.01
N GLY A 522 -11.25 9.05 -44.29
CA GLY A 522 -12.62 9.41 -43.96
C GLY A 522 -12.65 10.67 -43.08
N ARG A 523 -13.74 11.44 -43.18
CA ARG A 523 -13.87 12.71 -42.44
C ARG A 523 -13.88 12.52 -40.92
N GLY A 524 -14.39 11.38 -40.46
CA GLY A 524 -14.47 11.00 -39.05
C GLY A 524 -13.23 10.31 -38.50
N ALA A 525 -12.23 9.98 -39.31
CA ALA A 525 -11.11 9.14 -38.88
C ALA A 525 -10.36 9.68 -37.63
N ARG A 526 -10.29 11.01 -37.49
CA ARG A 526 -9.66 11.68 -36.33
C ARG A 526 -10.61 11.96 -35.17
N ARG A 527 -11.90 11.68 -35.36
CA ARG A 527 -13.00 12.04 -34.47
C ARG A 527 -13.67 10.82 -33.83
N LYS A 528 -13.03 9.64 -33.95
CA LYS A 528 -13.49 8.38 -33.35
C LYS A 528 -13.74 8.50 -31.85
N ALA A 529 -12.84 9.16 -31.12
CA ALA A 529 -12.97 9.35 -29.68
C ALA A 529 -14.17 10.26 -29.32
N GLU A 530 -14.35 11.37 -30.05
CA GLU A 530 -15.51 12.26 -29.89
C GLU A 530 -16.82 11.51 -30.18
N PHE A 531 -16.87 10.78 -31.30
CA PHE A 531 -18.02 9.97 -31.67
C PHE A 531 -18.37 8.90 -30.64
N ALA A 532 -17.39 8.15 -30.15
CA ALA A 532 -17.63 7.14 -29.14
C ALA A 532 -18.15 7.74 -27.82
N LEU A 533 -17.73 8.95 -27.45
CA LEU A 533 -18.24 9.63 -26.26
C LEU A 533 -19.70 10.08 -26.45
N GLU A 534 -20.01 10.71 -27.59
CA GLU A 534 -21.38 11.14 -27.90
C GLU A 534 -22.32 9.93 -28.05
N LEU A 535 -21.84 8.83 -28.64
CA LEU A 535 -22.60 7.60 -28.74
C LEU A 535 -22.84 6.96 -27.36
N ALA A 536 -21.84 6.94 -26.47
CA ALA A 536 -22.02 6.46 -25.10
C ALA A 536 -23.05 7.34 -24.34
N ALA A 537 -23.06 8.65 -24.55
CA ALA A 537 -24.07 9.53 -23.96
C ALA A 537 -25.49 9.22 -24.49
N ALA A 538 -25.64 9.06 -25.81
CA ALA A 538 -26.92 8.70 -26.43
C ALA A 538 -27.42 7.30 -25.98
N LEU A 539 -26.51 6.33 -25.85
CA LEU A 539 -26.84 5.00 -25.33
C LEU A 539 -27.31 5.06 -23.87
N ARG A 540 -26.64 5.87 -23.05
CA ARG A 540 -27.03 6.06 -21.64
C ARG A 540 -28.43 6.67 -21.51
N GLU A 541 -28.72 7.72 -22.28
CA GLU A 541 -30.05 8.35 -22.29
C GLU A 541 -31.12 7.34 -22.74
N ALA A 542 -30.86 6.57 -23.79
CA ALA A 542 -31.78 5.53 -24.25
C ALA A 542 -32.00 4.41 -23.20
N ASN A 543 -30.96 4.04 -22.45
CA ASN A 543 -31.05 3.07 -21.35
C ASN A 543 -31.87 3.62 -20.16
N GLU A 544 -31.75 4.92 -19.85
CA GLU A 544 -32.51 5.58 -18.79
C GLU A 544 -33.99 5.73 -19.16
N GLU A 545 -34.29 6.22 -20.37
CA GLU A 545 -35.65 6.31 -20.91
C GLU A 545 -36.37 4.96 -20.93
N GLY A 546 -35.66 3.90 -21.34
CA GLY A 546 -36.22 2.54 -21.39
C GLY A 546 -36.64 2.01 -20.02
N ARG A 547 -35.91 2.35 -18.95
CA ARG A 547 -36.25 1.96 -17.58
C ARG A 547 -37.43 2.73 -17.04
N GLU A 548 -37.52 4.03 -17.33
CA GLU A 548 -38.64 4.86 -16.89
C GLU A 548 -39.95 4.50 -17.57
N ALA A 549 -39.89 4.08 -18.84
CA ALA A 549 -41.06 3.68 -19.61
C ALA A 549 -41.66 2.33 -19.16
N GLY A 550 -40.87 1.44 -18.53
CA GLY A 550 -41.34 0.15 -18.02
C GLY A 550 -41.86 -0.84 -19.08
N ASP A 551 -41.69 -0.55 -20.36
CA ASP A 551 -42.28 -1.29 -21.48
C ASP A 551 -41.47 -2.53 -21.91
N GLY A 552 -40.36 -2.84 -21.21
CA GLY A 552 -39.52 -4.02 -21.47
C GLY A 552 -38.83 -4.07 -22.84
N PHE A 553 -39.00 -3.03 -23.66
CA PHE A 553 -38.34 -2.87 -24.96
C PHE A 553 -37.13 -1.94 -24.80
N SER A 554 -35.93 -2.53 -24.81
CA SER A 554 -34.69 -1.76 -24.95
C SER A 554 -34.65 -1.12 -26.33
N ARG A 555 -34.52 0.21 -26.38
CA ARG A 555 -34.28 0.97 -27.61
C ARG A 555 -32.87 0.74 -28.17
N VAL A 556 -31.99 0.16 -27.35
CA VAL A 556 -30.61 -0.21 -27.69
C VAL A 556 -30.56 -1.67 -28.10
N THR A 557 -30.06 -1.95 -29.30
CA THR A 557 -29.79 -3.30 -29.79
C THR A 557 -28.35 -3.68 -29.46
N VAL A 558 -28.14 -4.72 -28.66
CA VAL A 558 -26.79 -5.20 -28.34
C VAL A 558 -26.27 -6.07 -29.49
N PRO A 559 -25.09 -5.79 -30.07
CA PRO A 559 -24.50 -6.62 -31.11
C PRO A 559 -24.12 -8.02 -30.62
N ASP A 560 -24.29 -9.06 -31.45
CA ASP A 560 -24.06 -10.48 -31.11
C ASP A 560 -22.70 -10.74 -30.41
N HIS A 561 -21.62 -10.14 -30.92
CA HIS A 561 -20.29 -10.33 -30.37
C HIS A 561 -20.10 -9.70 -28.98
N LEU A 562 -20.88 -8.68 -28.63
CA LEU A 562 -20.92 -8.09 -27.29
C LEU A 562 -21.85 -8.87 -26.37
N GLU A 563 -22.97 -9.40 -26.87
CA GLU A 563 -23.84 -10.32 -26.12
C GLU A 563 -23.07 -11.58 -25.70
N GLU A 564 -22.39 -12.25 -26.64
CA GLU A 564 -21.53 -13.41 -26.33
C GLU A 564 -20.40 -13.07 -25.34
N LEU A 565 -19.91 -11.82 -25.39
CA LEU A 565 -18.87 -11.33 -24.50
C LEU A 565 -19.39 -11.20 -23.06
N PHE A 566 -20.57 -10.60 -22.88
CA PHE A 566 -21.16 -10.45 -21.55
C PHE A 566 -21.61 -11.80 -21.00
N ASP A 567 -22.19 -12.68 -21.82
CA ASP A 567 -22.57 -14.03 -21.42
C ASP A 567 -21.35 -14.87 -21.00
N PHE A 568 -20.20 -14.69 -21.66
CA PHE A 568 -18.96 -15.36 -21.28
C PHE A 568 -18.41 -14.88 -19.93
N LEU A 569 -18.51 -13.58 -19.66
CA LEU A 569 -18.01 -12.97 -18.43
C LEU A 569 -18.96 -13.20 -17.25
N TYR A 570 -20.26 -13.17 -17.48
CA TYR A 570 -21.26 -13.29 -16.43
C TYR A 570 -21.24 -14.69 -15.80
N PRO A 571 -21.24 -14.80 -14.46
CA PRO A 571 -21.36 -16.08 -13.79
C PRO A 571 -22.73 -16.70 -14.08
N THR A 572 -22.78 -17.71 -14.94
CA THR A 572 -23.91 -18.64 -14.95
C THR A 572 -23.90 -19.36 -13.60
N ALA A 573 -25.00 -19.26 -12.84
CA ALA A 573 -25.17 -20.08 -11.64
C ALA A 573 -24.91 -21.55 -12.01
N PRO A 574 -24.21 -22.34 -11.17
CA PRO A 574 -24.17 -23.78 -11.40
C PRO A 574 -25.62 -24.25 -11.42
N ASP A 575 -26.02 -24.92 -12.51
CA ASP A 575 -27.36 -25.46 -12.69
C ASP A 575 -27.82 -26.14 -11.39
N SER A 576 -28.79 -25.53 -10.70
CA SER A 576 -29.48 -26.13 -9.54
C SER A 576 -30.42 -27.27 -9.97
N SER A 577 -30.20 -27.84 -11.16
CA SER A 577 -30.93 -28.99 -11.72
C SER A 577 -30.08 -30.27 -11.73
N SER A 578 -29.12 -30.42 -10.81
CA SER A 578 -28.59 -31.74 -10.47
C SER A 578 -29.36 -32.30 -9.28
N ASP A 579 -30.25 -33.26 -9.58
CA ASP A 579 -30.90 -34.24 -8.70
C ASP A 579 -30.78 -33.96 -7.19
N LEU A 580 -31.58 -33.01 -6.68
CA LEU A 580 -31.98 -33.04 -5.29
C LEU A 580 -32.94 -34.22 -5.13
N THR A 581 -32.40 -35.36 -4.69
CA THR A 581 -33.22 -36.41 -4.08
C THR A 581 -34.04 -35.78 -2.95
N SER A 582 -35.33 -36.09 -2.91
CA SER A 582 -36.38 -35.49 -2.09
C SER A 582 -36.23 -35.60 -0.56
N ASP A 583 -35.03 -35.85 -0.04
CA ASP A 583 -34.76 -36.08 1.39
C ASP A 583 -33.97 -34.95 2.08
N GLU A 584 -33.50 -33.92 1.37
CA GLU A 584 -32.79 -32.77 1.99
C GLU A 584 -33.65 -31.50 2.17
N ALA A 585 -34.93 -31.51 1.79
CA ALA A 585 -35.85 -30.39 2.01
C ALA A 585 -36.47 -30.32 3.42
N ALA A 586 -36.03 -31.17 4.35
CA ALA A 586 -36.59 -31.28 5.70
C ALA A 586 -35.49 -31.39 6.78
N MET A 587 -34.52 -30.47 6.79
CA MET A 587 -33.62 -30.31 7.92
C MET A 587 -33.79 -28.90 8.49
N GLU A 588 -34.64 -28.80 9.52
CA GLU A 588 -34.71 -27.59 10.35
C GLU A 588 -33.33 -27.34 10.98
N PRO A 589 -32.92 -26.06 11.11
CA PRO A 589 -31.64 -25.72 11.72
C PRO A 589 -31.57 -26.24 13.16
N PRO A 590 -30.39 -26.71 13.64
CA PRO A 590 -30.25 -27.21 14.99
C PRO A 590 -30.52 -26.10 16.03
N GLU A 591 -31.23 -26.45 17.12
CA GLU A 591 -31.84 -25.56 18.12
C GLU A 591 -30.94 -24.47 18.75
N TRP A 592 -29.61 -24.54 18.60
CA TRP A 592 -28.68 -23.51 19.10
C TRP A 592 -28.51 -22.30 18.15
N LEU A 593 -29.17 -22.33 16.98
CA LEU A 593 -29.25 -21.25 16.00
C LEU A 593 -30.62 -20.56 15.96
N ALA A 594 -31.56 -20.95 16.83
CA ALA A 594 -32.79 -20.20 17.04
C ALA A 594 -32.47 -18.87 17.75
N PRO A 595 -32.92 -17.71 17.24
CA PRO A 595 -32.72 -16.45 17.93
C PRO A 595 -33.54 -16.47 19.23
N ASP A 596 -32.84 -16.47 20.36
CA ASP A 596 -33.47 -16.21 21.65
C ASP A 596 -34.16 -14.84 21.60
N ASN A 597 -35.46 -14.86 21.88
CA ASN A 597 -36.40 -13.75 21.90
C ASN A 597 -35.86 -12.55 22.68
N ILE A 598 -35.57 -11.45 21.99
CA ILE A 598 -35.39 -10.09 22.59
C ILE A 598 -36.31 -9.05 21.92
N TRP A 599 -37.09 -9.41 20.90
CA TRP A 599 -37.88 -8.44 20.10
C TRP A 599 -39.39 -8.73 20.01
N ASP A 600 -39.93 -9.60 20.87
CA ASP A 600 -41.38 -9.80 20.99
C ASP A 600 -41.90 -9.16 22.28
N GLU A 601 -42.07 -7.84 22.27
CA GLU A 601 -43.06 -7.11 23.08
C GLU A 601 -43.08 -5.64 22.61
N LEU A 602 -43.70 -5.39 21.45
CA LEU A 602 -44.20 -4.06 21.08
C LEU A 602 -45.73 -4.13 21.00
N PRO A 603 -46.47 -3.30 21.74
CA PRO A 603 -47.92 -3.22 21.60
C PRO A 603 -48.28 -2.66 20.21
N GLU A 604 -49.24 -3.30 19.55
CA GLU A 604 -49.94 -2.77 18.38
C GLU A 604 -50.72 -1.48 18.73
N ASP A 605 -50.86 -0.63 17.72
CA ASP A 605 -51.70 0.58 17.62
C ASP A 605 -51.19 1.87 18.31
N VAL A 606 -50.40 2.67 17.57
CA VAL A 606 -50.48 4.14 17.67
C VAL A 606 -50.34 4.76 16.27
N ASP A 607 -51.39 5.50 15.89
CA ASP A 607 -51.58 6.31 14.68
C ASP A 607 -50.52 7.44 14.62
N TRP A 608 -49.80 7.59 13.50
CA TRP A 608 -48.75 8.59 13.32
C TRP A 608 -49.22 9.80 12.50
N ASP A 609 -50.41 10.30 12.78
CA ASP A 609 -50.83 11.62 12.33
C ASP A 609 -51.39 12.39 13.55
N ASP A 610 -50.87 13.61 13.71
CA ASP A 610 -51.16 14.63 14.72
C ASP A 610 -50.18 14.75 15.92
N GLU A 611 -49.75 16.01 16.15
CA GLU A 611 -49.02 16.55 17.32
C GLU A 611 -47.48 16.65 17.25
N LEU A 612 -46.99 17.54 16.37
CA LEU A 612 -45.78 18.34 16.60
C LEU A 612 -46.17 19.80 16.85
N ASP A 613 -46.74 20.07 18.02
CA ASP A 613 -46.80 21.40 18.63
C ASP A 613 -46.33 21.28 20.10
N ALA A 614 -45.45 22.19 20.50
CA ALA A 614 -44.61 22.23 21.71
C ALA A 614 -45.40 22.33 23.06
N PRO A 615 -44.81 22.60 24.27
CA PRO A 615 -43.40 22.75 24.70
C PRO A 615 -42.99 22.16 26.09
N GLY A 616 -41.68 21.94 26.30
CA GLY A 616 -40.96 22.23 27.55
C GLY A 616 -40.95 21.19 28.70
N PHE A 617 -39.78 20.95 29.31
CA PHE A 617 -39.44 21.33 30.71
C PHE A 617 -38.14 20.64 31.20
N TRP A 618 -37.06 21.40 31.39
CA TRP A 618 -36.07 21.17 32.45
C TRP A 618 -35.89 22.51 33.18
N PRO A 619 -35.81 22.56 34.53
CA PRO A 619 -36.06 23.78 35.31
C PRO A 619 -34.82 24.66 35.49
N ASP A 620 -35.09 25.96 35.63
CA ASP A 620 -34.20 27.10 35.88
C ASP A 620 -33.57 27.13 37.29
N ASP A 621 -32.45 27.86 37.42
CA ASP A 621 -32.33 29.07 38.28
C ASP A 621 -30.94 29.77 38.13
N GLU A 622 -30.95 30.90 37.41
CA GLU A 622 -30.44 32.28 37.70
C GLU A 622 -29.16 32.59 38.55
N PRO A 623 -28.59 33.84 38.52
CA PRO A 623 -28.04 34.62 37.39
C PRO A 623 -26.70 35.33 37.76
N ILE A 624 -26.07 36.10 36.85
CA ILE A 624 -25.31 37.36 37.14
C ILE A 624 -25.09 38.14 35.83
N ASP A 625 -25.27 39.46 35.96
CA ASP A 625 -25.36 40.51 34.94
C ASP A 625 -24.07 40.96 34.22
N ALA A 626 -24.31 41.57 33.05
CA ALA A 626 -23.81 42.87 32.53
C ALA A 626 -22.41 43.05 31.87
N GLU A 627 -22.51 43.41 30.57
CA GLU A 627 -21.88 44.55 29.87
C GLU A 627 -20.46 44.43 29.25
N HIS A 628 -20.38 44.31 27.91
CA HIS A 628 -20.14 45.45 26.99
C HIS A 628 -20.13 45.00 25.51
N GLU A 629 -20.98 45.63 24.69
CA GLU A 629 -21.02 45.55 23.23
C GLU A 629 -19.90 46.36 22.56
N PHE A 630 -19.57 46.04 21.29
CA PHE A 630 -19.30 47.07 20.28
C PHE A 630 -19.74 46.60 18.88
N GLU A 631 -20.30 47.58 18.16
CA GLU A 631 -21.22 47.53 17.01
C GLU A 631 -20.59 47.15 15.66
N PHE A 632 -21.44 46.68 14.74
CA PHE A 632 -21.22 46.68 13.29
C PHE A 632 -22.43 47.34 12.61
N GLU A 633 -22.23 48.47 11.93
CA GLU A 633 -23.21 49.07 11.03
C GLU A 633 -22.80 48.91 9.56
N ALA A 634 -23.78 48.51 8.74
CA ALA A 634 -23.74 48.52 7.28
C ALA A 634 -24.24 49.88 6.74
N VAL A 635 -23.99 50.21 5.46
CA VAL A 635 -24.96 50.94 4.58
C VAL A 635 -24.47 51.05 3.11
N ASN A 636 -25.34 50.51 2.23
CA ASN A 636 -25.83 50.89 0.88
C ASN A 636 -24.91 51.16 -0.33
N GLY A 637 -25.37 50.61 -1.48
CA GLY A 637 -24.76 50.68 -2.80
C GLY A 637 -25.26 51.79 -3.73
N GLU A 638 -24.67 51.84 -4.93
CA GLU A 638 -25.27 52.33 -6.19
C GLU A 638 -24.36 51.93 -7.38
N ALA A 639 -24.92 52.00 -8.60
CA ALA A 639 -24.54 51.25 -9.80
C ALA A 639 -23.56 51.95 -10.78
N ASP A 640 -23.14 51.14 -11.76
CA ASP A 640 -22.78 51.47 -13.15
C ASP A 640 -21.31 51.73 -13.61
N GLU A 641 -21.08 51.12 -14.79
CA GLU A 641 -20.06 51.34 -15.82
C GLU A 641 -18.65 50.71 -15.73
N ALA A 642 -18.27 50.18 -16.90
CA ALA A 642 -17.08 49.42 -17.25
C ALA A 642 -15.76 50.15 -16.97
N HIS A 643 -14.66 49.40 -16.77
CA HIS A 643 -13.36 49.62 -17.45
C HIS A 643 -12.28 48.61 -16.99
N THR A 644 -11.77 47.86 -17.97
CA THR A 644 -10.38 47.41 -18.20
C THR A 644 -9.58 46.67 -17.11
N TRP A 645 -9.17 45.45 -17.48
CA TRP A 645 -8.27 44.50 -16.83
C TRP A 645 -6.77 44.89 -16.91
N ASP A 646 -6.41 46.12 -16.55
CA ASP A 646 -5.01 46.57 -16.54
C ASP A 646 -4.74 47.40 -15.28
N ASP A 647 -4.51 46.75 -14.14
CA ASP A 647 -3.60 47.22 -13.08
C ASP A 647 -3.57 46.21 -11.92
N ALA A 648 -2.73 45.18 -12.06
CA ALA A 648 -2.23 44.38 -10.94
C ALA A 648 -0.73 44.70 -10.74
N PRO A 649 -0.25 44.90 -9.50
CA PRO A 649 1.14 45.26 -9.25
C PRO A 649 2.09 44.12 -9.64
N ARG A 650 3.01 44.41 -10.56
CA ARG A 650 4.03 43.47 -11.04
C ARG A 650 5.03 43.12 -9.91
N PRO A 651 5.46 41.86 -9.78
CA PRO A 651 6.54 41.49 -8.86
C PRO A 651 7.90 41.99 -9.38
N TYR A 652 8.74 42.48 -8.47
CA TYR A 652 10.11 42.94 -8.75
C TYR A 652 11.02 41.79 -9.26
N PRO A 653 11.90 42.03 -10.25
CA PRO A 653 12.89 41.05 -10.68
C PRO A 653 14.10 41.05 -9.73
N MET A 654 14.43 39.88 -9.15
CA MET A 654 15.73 39.67 -8.49
C MET A 654 16.86 39.70 -9.51
N GLN A 655 17.83 40.58 -9.28
CA GLN A 655 19.06 40.67 -10.07
C GLN A 655 19.95 39.45 -9.85
N VAL A 656 20.24 38.74 -10.95
CA VAL A 656 21.23 37.67 -11.02
C VAL A 656 22.62 38.30 -11.16
N ASN A 657 23.40 38.32 -10.08
CA ASN A 657 24.83 38.61 -10.15
C ASN A 657 25.57 37.36 -10.63
N ARG A 658 26.02 37.39 -11.89
CA ARG A 658 27.00 36.46 -12.45
C ARG A 658 28.41 36.89 -12.07
N THR A 659 29.11 36.10 -11.26
CA THR A 659 30.58 36.01 -11.30
C THR A 659 31.04 34.62 -10.87
N GLY A 660 31.94 34.02 -11.67
CA GLY A 660 32.95 33.07 -11.18
C GLY A 660 32.69 31.58 -11.40
N GLU A 661 33.32 31.02 -12.43
CA GLU A 661 33.48 29.59 -12.69
C GLU A 661 34.05 28.82 -11.47
N ARG A 662 33.39 27.74 -11.04
CA ARG A 662 34.03 26.64 -10.28
C ARG A 662 33.46 25.27 -10.65
N ARG A 663 34.38 24.32 -10.82
CA ARG A 663 34.22 22.91 -11.20
C ARG A 663 33.52 22.06 -10.11
N PRO A 664 32.98 20.87 -10.45
CA PRO A 664 32.19 20.06 -9.52
C PRO A 664 33.05 19.27 -8.53
N GLY A 665 32.69 19.39 -7.25
CA GLY A 665 32.65 18.32 -6.23
C GLY A 665 33.91 17.50 -5.96
N GLY A 666 34.79 18.03 -5.11
CA GLY A 666 35.63 17.22 -4.21
C GLY A 666 35.09 17.35 -2.79
N TRP A 667 34.76 16.21 -2.16
CA TRP A 667 34.32 16.14 -0.76
C TRP A 667 35.51 16.44 0.18
N PRO A 668 35.35 17.23 1.26
CA PRO A 668 36.38 17.32 2.27
C PRO A 668 36.27 16.14 3.24
N THR A 669 37.17 15.17 3.08
CA THR A 669 37.60 14.26 4.14
C THR A 669 38.42 15.03 5.17
N GLN A 670 37.84 15.28 6.36
CA GLN A 670 38.56 15.22 7.64
C GLN A 670 37.59 15.40 8.81
N ALA A 671 37.54 14.40 9.69
CA ALA A 671 36.92 14.49 11.00
C ALA A 671 37.84 15.27 11.95
N VAL A 672 37.31 16.28 12.64
CA VAL A 672 37.96 16.91 13.80
C VAL A 672 37.27 16.39 15.06
N PRO A 673 37.97 15.68 15.96
CA PRO A 673 37.40 15.28 17.23
C PRO A 673 37.55 16.41 18.27
N GLY A 674 36.45 16.76 18.93
CA GLY A 674 36.44 17.44 20.23
C GLY A 674 36.26 18.96 20.21
N ALA A 675 35.04 19.42 20.51
CA ALA A 675 34.73 20.54 21.41
C ALA A 675 33.22 20.85 21.34
N TRP A 676 32.51 20.65 22.45
CA TRP A 676 31.17 21.21 22.63
C TRP A 676 31.30 22.73 22.89
N PRO A 677 30.53 23.61 22.23
CA PRO A 677 30.54 25.03 22.57
C PRO A 677 29.81 25.24 23.91
N GLN A 678 30.54 25.81 24.87
CA GLN A 678 29.99 26.36 26.10
C GLN A 678 29.03 27.51 25.79
N GLY A 679 27.97 27.59 26.60
CA GLY A 679 26.86 28.52 26.43
C GLY A 679 27.25 30.00 26.43
N GLN A 680 26.39 30.78 25.78
CA GLN A 680 26.26 32.20 26.03
C GLN A 680 24.93 32.45 26.71
N ASP A 681 25.03 33.04 27.91
CA ASP A 681 23.97 33.79 28.57
C ASP A 681 23.31 34.76 27.59
N ASN A 682 21.98 34.88 27.66
CA ASN A 682 21.32 36.14 27.38
C ASN A 682 20.09 36.29 28.28
N ALA A 683 20.07 37.45 28.92
CA ALA A 683 18.97 38.05 29.67
C ALA A 683 17.76 38.36 28.79
#